data_AF-A0A834GIA4-F1
#
_entry.id   AF-A0A834GIA4-F1
#
_cell.length_a   1.000
_cell.length_b   1.000
_cell.length_c   1.000
_cell.angle_alpha   90.00
_cell.angle_beta   90.00
_cell.angle_gamma   90.00
#
_symmetry.space_group_name_H-M   'P 1'
#
loop_
_entity.id
_entity.type
_entity.pdbx_description
1 polymer ?
#
loop_
_entity_poly.entity_id
_entity_poly.type
_entity_poly.pdbx_seq_one_letter_code
_entity_poly.pdbx_strand_id
1 'polypeptide(L)'
;MLKLMRLILSSLLIHKIKLLSLVFLLTTTTKVDSSSSNKTDRLALLSFKELITEDLLGLLSSWNNSLDLCKWDGVTCSRKHHRVVVLDLRGKSLRGTISPFLGNLSFLRSIYLQENRFHGKIPLELSRLFRLQHLNFSSNSLEGEIPTNLSNSLTVIDFQSNNLVGKIPASFGSLSKLTILELGTNNLIGEIPPSLGNLSILQTLYLGWNNLRGTVPNSIGRLSNLQIFRVGANKLTGTVPPPLYNISSLRTLIIAYNQLTGSLPQDIGLTLPNLRRISIGLNKMRGLFPVSLSNASRLTALDLSISYLSGPVPNDLGRKMTDLDWLNFGDNNLGSGDASDLRFIDSLTNCTKLRHLDFYENGFRGILPISIANFSGQLNMLDAGENQLVGTIPTGISNLVGLFDLNLDQTSFQFNMFQGSIPPSFSSLKGIETLDLSHNNLSSQIPEDLAALMFLKNLNLSFNNLVESPGERMNVRDAVKGLTTIKEVFLGVGIHGKRLQHLNFSTNSLQGVIPTNLSNYLSSIDLSYNDLVGKIPASFSSLSRLTHLDLFTNNLIGGIPPSLGNLSLLRTVDLGVNSITGTIPHSIGLLPNLQVFSIGMNKLLGTVPPALYNISTLTHLFILINQLTGSLPQDIGLTLPNLQSIVVGENLLSGTFPVSLSNASRMKMLDVSASNLLGPVPFDLGRMMKDLTKLRLGVNHLGSGNANDLRFINSLTNCSKLQKFDFDENGFGGVLPTSIANLSSHLDEFLAGRNQLVGNIPPGISTFVNLANFGLEQNFFSGVIPFEIGKLRNLKLLDFSRNKLSGPIPKSIGNLTRIFGLFLHENNFNGTIPSSFENILDLQTLNLSYNLLVGPIPQTVSLLSTLSSINLAHNFFTGPLPLEIGKLNNLQELDVSNNLLSGHIPSSLGNCLRLESLLLEFNMFQGSIPPSFSSLKGIETLDLSHNNLSGQIPKDLAAFIFLKDLNLSFNNLVEYGVGGKISTQGDVYSYGILLLEMLTGKRPTDEMFTDGQSLHKLCKSALPEQVMGIADSRMLFEEPKEARNDVDQNEKIGQAKVRECLISLMRIGVACSAESPGERMNVRDAVIGLTTIKEVFLGVELQPGGKPGLNPFQLHQPPTESHRERSGLMAAAGPSQSAFHCELELGDRSEERAPPPR
;
A
#
# COMPACT_ATOMS: atom_id res chain seq x y z
N MET A 1 -81.48 -43.94 -19.98
CA MET A 1 -80.96 -42.69 -19.39
C MET A 1 -80.68 -41.56 -20.40
N LEU A 2 -80.18 -41.81 -21.62
CA LEU A 2 -79.94 -40.74 -22.62
C LEU A 2 -81.19 -40.03 -23.20
N LYS A 3 -82.39 -40.62 -23.08
CA LYS A 3 -83.66 -39.96 -23.49
C LYS A 3 -84.23 -38.99 -22.43
N LEU A 4 -83.94 -39.20 -21.14
CA LEU A 4 -84.46 -38.34 -20.06
C LEU A 4 -83.65 -37.04 -19.94
N MET A 5 -82.34 -37.08 -20.21
CA MET A 5 -81.49 -35.88 -20.27
C MET A 5 -81.83 -34.94 -21.44
N ARG A 6 -82.35 -35.45 -22.58
CA ARG A 6 -82.77 -34.60 -23.71
C ARG A 6 -84.08 -33.84 -23.46
N LEU A 7 -84.94 -34.31 -22.55
CA LEU A 7 -86.21 -33.66 -22.22
C LEU A 7 -86.07 -32.52 -21.20
N ILE A 8 -85.07 -32.57 -20.32
CA ILE A 8 -84.82 -31.50 -19.33
C ILE A 8 -84.10 -30.30 -19.98
N LEU A 9 -83.22 -30.56 -20.96
CA LEU A 9 -82.48 -29.51 -21.68
C LEU A 9 -83.33 -28.73 -22.70
N SER A 10 -84.39 -29.31 -23.28
CA SER A 10 -85.27 -28.59 -24.21
C SER A 10 -86.27 -27.65 -23.50
N SER A 11 -86.68 -28.00 -22.28
CA SER A 11 -87.62 -27.19 -21.46
C SER A 11 -86.99 -25.88 -20.95
N LEU A 12 -85.71 -25.91 -20.57
CA LEU A 12 -84.97 -24.75 -20.08
C LEU A 12 -84.61 -23.74 -21.17
N LEU A 13 -84.53 -24.16 -22.44
CA LEU A 13 -84.23 -23.27 -23.57
C LEU A 13 -85.44 -22.41 -23.96
N ILE A 14 -86.66 -22.95 -23.83
CA ILE A 14 -87.91 -22.26 -24.20
C ILE A 14 -88.26 -21.14 -23.20
N HIS A 15 -87.88 -21.28 -21.92
CA HIS A 15 -88.04 -20.23 -20.92
C HIS A 15 -87.08 -19.04 -21.10
N LYS A 16 -85.86 -19.28 -21.61
CA LYS A 16 -84.90 -18.19 -21.88
C LYS A 16 -85.24 -17.38 -23.13
N ILE A 17 -85.84 -18.00 -24.16
CA ILE A 17 -86.21 -17.30 -25.41
C ILE A 17 -87.43 -16.38 -25.19
N LYS A 18 -88.38 -16.76 -24.33
CA LYS A 18 -89.52 -15.88 -23.98
C LYS A 18 -89.13 -14.62 -23.18
N LEU A 19 -88.04 -14.68 -22.42
CA LEU A 19 -87.54 -13.53 -21.65
C LEU A 19 -86.80 -12.52 -22.55
N LEU A 20 -86.09 -12.99 -23.58
CA LEU A 20 -85.40 -12.12 -24.55
C LEU A 20 -86.37 -11.36 -25.46
N SER A 21 -87.53 -11.95 -25.81
CA SER A 21 -88.54 -11.27 -26.63
C SER A 21 -89.28 -10.15 -25.90
N LEU A 22 -89.33 -10.17 -24.57
CA LEU A 22 -90.03 -9.14 -23.78
C LEU A 22 -89.19 -7.86 -23.62
N VAL A 23 -87.86 -7.97 -23.67
CA VAL A 23 -86.94 -6.81 -23.56
C VAL A 23 -86.84 -6.03 -24.87
N PHE A 24 -87.12 -6.67 -26.01
CA PHE A 24 -87.05 -6.01 -27.33
C PHE A 24 -88.25 -5.08 -27.61
N LEU A 25 -89.29 -5.06 -26.76
CA LEU A 25 -90.49 -4.23 -26.95
C LEU A 25 -90.51 -2.89 -26.18
N LEU A 26 -89.42 -2.50 -25.49
CA LEU A 26 -89.40 -1.30 -24.63
C LEU A 26 -88.38 -0.21 -25.00
N THR A 27 -87.88 -0.16 -26.24
CA THR A 27 -87.06 0.98 -26.69
C THR A 27 -87.69 1.71 -27.88
N THR A 28 -88.76 2.47 -27.61
CA THR A 28 -89.08 3.66 -28.42
C THR A 28 -88.31 4.86 -27.87
N THR A 29 -87.68 5.56 -28.81
CA THR A 29 -86.80 6.72 -28.68
C THR A 29 -87.39 7.89 -27.88
N THR A 30 -86.69 8.36 -26.85
CA THR A 30 -86.85 9.72 -26.32
C THR A 30 -85.65 10.58 -26.71
N LYS A 31 -85.91 11.62 -27.50
CA LYS A 31 -85.00 12.74 -27.79
C LYS A 31 -84.58 13.39 -26.46
N VAL A 32 -83.29 13.37 -26.14
CA VAL A 32 -82.75 14.07 -24.96
C VAL A 32 -82.48 15.52 -25.31
N ASP A 33 -83.06 16.39 -24.49
CA ASP A 33 -83.05 17.84 -24.54
C ASP A 33 -81.63 18.42 -24.31
N SER A 34 -81.22 19.42 -25.09
CA SER A 34 -79.85 19.95 -25.11
C SER A 34 -79.47 20.77 -23.86
N SER A 35 -80.43 21.14 -23.01
CA SER A 35 -80.21 21.97 -21.82
C SER A 35 -79.67 21.21 -20.59
N SER A 36 -79.95 19.90 -20.46
CA SER A 36 -79.53 19.11 -19.27
C SER A 36 -78.07 18.65 -19.31
N SER A 37 -77.51 18.50 -20.52
CA SER A 37 -76.17 17.96 -20.72
C SER A 37 -75.04 18.94 -20.35
N ASN A 38 -75.27 20.25 -20.53
CA ASN A 38 -74.33 21.31 -20.17
C ASN A 38 -74.21 21.46 -18.63
N LYS A 39 -75.30 21.15 -17.91
CA LYS A 39 -75.33 21.13 -16.44
C LYS A 39 -74.44 20.03 -15.87
N THR A 40 -74.36 18.88 -16.54
CA THR A 40 -73.52 17.75 -16.12
C THR A 40 -72.03 18.07 -16.26
N ASP A 41 -71.63 18.70 -17.36
CA ASP A 41 -70.23 19.09 -17.58
C ASP A 41 -69.78 20.16 -16.58
N ARG A 42 -70.64 21.16 -16.32
CA ARG A 42 -70.38 22.18 -15.30
C ARG A 42 -70.18 21.58 -13.91
N LEU A 43 -71.07 20.67 -13.50
CA LEU A 43 -70.96 20.00 -12.19
C LEU A 43 -69.65 19.20 -12.08
N ALA A 44 -69.29 18.45 -13.12
CA ALA A 44 -68.04 17.67 -13.12
C ALA A 44 -66.79 18.55 -12.97
N LEU A 45 -66.75 19.71 -13.63
CA LEU A 45 -65.63 20.66 -13.51
C LEU A 45 -65.61 21.41 -12.17
N LEU A 46 -66.77 21.73 -11.59
CA LEU A 46 -66.83 22.30 -10.24
C LEU A 46 -66.37 21.29 -9.18
N SER A 47 -66.78 20.03 -9.29
CA SER A 47 -66.27 18.95 -8.44
C SER A 47 -64.78 18.66 -8.67
N PHE A 48 -64.22 19.03 -9.83
CA PHE A 48 -62.78 19.03 -10.03
C PHE A 48 -62.11 20.17 -9.27
N LYS A 49 -62.66 21.40 -9.38
CA LYS A 49 -62.17 22.57 -8.65
C LYS A 49 -62.19 22.40 -7.13
N GLU A 50 -63.20 21.73 -6.57
CA GLU A 50 -63.29 21.45 -5.13
C GLU A 50 -62.13 20.60 -4.59
N LEU A 51 -61.51 19.77 -5.42
CA LEU A 51 -60.38 18.92 -5.04
C LEU A 51 -59.01 19.58 -5.27
N ILE A 52 -59.00 20.85 -5.69
CA ILE A 52 -57.80 21.69 -5.78
C ILE A 52 -57.62 22.42 -4.46
N THR A 53 -56.55 22.08 -3.74
CA THR A 53 -56.25 22.64 -2.41
C THR A 53 -55.46 23.95 -2.50
N GLU A 54 -54.66 24.14 -3.54
CA GLU A 54 -53.89 25.38 -3.76
C GLU A 54 -53.91 25.79 -5.23
N ASP A 55 -54.25 27.05 -5.49
CA ASP A 55 -54.20 27.73 -6.79
C ASP A 55 -53.46 29.07 -6.63
N LEU A 56 -52.13 29.03 -6.65
CA LEU A 56 -51.26 30.19 -6.39
C LEU A 56 -51.38 31.30 -7.43
N LEU A 57 -51.88 30.98 -8.63
CA LEU A 57 -52.04 31.94 -9.74
C LEU A 57 -53.48 32.45 -9.87
N GLY A 58 -54.41 31.96 -9.04
CA GLY A 58 -55.82 32.38 -9.04
C GLY A 58 -56.55 32.08 -10.35
N LEU A 59 -56.08 31.11 -11.14
CA LEU A 59 -56.57 30.85 -12.49
C LEU A 59 -57.93 30.18 -12.53
N LEU A 60 -58.30 29.42 -11.50
CA LEU A 60 -59.63 28.81 -11.39
C LEU A 60 -60.68 29.81 -10.91
N SER A 61 -60.35 31.10 -10.78
CA SER A 61 -61.30 32.17 -10.43
C SER A 61 -62.40 32.37 -11.48
N SER A 62 -62.11 32.13 -12.76
CA SER A 62 -63.09 32.18 -13.85
C SER A 62 -64.12 31.05 -13.81
N TRP A 63 -63.82 29.96 -13.07
CA TRP A 63 -64.71 28.81 -12.91
C TRP A 63 -65.78 29.11 -11.85
N ASN A 64 -66.75 29.93 -12.23
CA ASN A 64 -67.83 30.40 -11.37
C ASN A 64 -69.19 30.35 -12.09
N ASN A 65 -70.26 30.59 -11.34
CA ASN A 65 -71.64 30.52 -11.86
C ASN A 65 -72.01 31.70 -12.78
N SER A 66 -71.19 32.76 -12.83
CA SER A 66 -71.46 33.98 -13.58
C SER A 66 -71.01 33.93 -15.04
N LEU A 67 -70.10 33.00 -15.38
CA LEU A 67 -69.58 32.81 -16.74
C LEU A 67 -70.05 31.49 -17.36
N ASP A 68 -70.23 31.48 -18.68
CA ASP A 68 -70.45 30.26 -19.45
C ASP A 68 -69.23 29.34 -19.34
N LEU A 69 -69.46 28.03 -19.18
CA LEU A 69 -68.38 27.08 -18.90
C LEU A 69 -67.36 27.01 -20.03
N CYS A 70 -67.77 27.30 -21.26
CA CYS A 70 -66.90 27.28 -22.43
C CYS A 70 -65.99 28.52 -22.52
N LYS A 71 -66.15 29.48 -21.60
CA LYS A 71 -65.28 30.64 -21.42
C LYS A 71 -64.36 30.50 -20.20
N TRP A 72 -64.43 29.39 -19.48
CA TRP A 72 -63.56 29.14 -18.34
C TRP A 72 -62.13 28.91 -18.81
N ASP A 73 -61.17 29.44 -18.05
CA ASP A 73 -59.76 29.28 -18.39
C ASP A 73 -59.37 27.80 -18.43
N GLY A 74 -58.75 27.38 -19.53
CA GLY A 74 -58.36 26.00 -19.76
C GLY A 74 -59.48 25.08 -20.26
N VAL A 75 -60.72 25.54 -20.42
CA VAL A 75 -61.85 24.71 -20.90
C VAL A 75 -62.18 25.06 -22.35
N THR A 76 -62.24 24.05 -23.22
CA THR A 76 -62.73 24.22 -24.61
C THR A 76 -63.92 23.32 -24.89
N CYS A 77 -64.96 23.88 -25.49
CA CYS A 77 -66.18 23.16 -25.88
C CYS A 77 -66.27 22.88 -27.38
N SER A 78 -67.05 21.86 -27.73
CA SER A 78 -67.43 21.56 -29.11
C SER A 78 -68.32 22.66 -29.68
N ARG A 79 -67.98 23.18 -30.86
CA ARG A 79 -68.81 24.15 -31.60
C ARG A 79 -70.23 23.64 -31.91
N LYS A 80 -70.39 22.33 -32.12
CA LYS A 80 -71.69 21.72 -32.52
C LYS A 80 -72.56 21.36 -31.31
N HIS A 81 -71.95 20.83 -30.26
CA HIS A 81 -72.68 20.25 -29.12
C HIS A 81 -72.59 21.08 -27.84
N HIS A 82 -71.73 22.10 -27.79
CA HIS A 82 -71.49 22.94 -26.61
C HIS A 82 -71.13 22.11 -25.36
N ARG A 83 -70.45 20.98 -25.57
CA ARG A 83 -69.95 20.06 -24.54
C ARG A 83 -68.43 20.17 -24.43
N VAL A 84 -67.86 19.94 -23.25
CA VAL A 84 -66.41 20.04 -23.02
C VAL A 84 -65.68 18.98 -23.83
N VAL A 85 -64.65 19.40 -24.58
CA VAL A 85 -63.80 18.54 -25.42
C VAL A 85 -62.33 18.59 -25.03
N VAL A 86 -61.85 19.68 -24.44
CA VAL A 86 -60.47 19.81 -23.95
C VAL A 86 -60.47 20.44 -22.57
N LEU A 87 -59.66 19.87 -21.67
CA LEU A 87 -59.26 20.46 -20.41
C LEU A 87 -57.73 20.65 -20.42
N ASP A 88 -57.27 21.89 -20.41
CA ASP A 88 -55.85 22.28 -20.47
C ASP A 88 -55.47 23.16 -19.29
N LEU A 89 -54.78 22.57 -18.32
CA LEU A 89 -54.32 23.22 -17.08
C LEU A 89 -52.80 23.06 -16.90
N ARG A 90 -52.04 23.09 -17.99
CA ARG A 90 -50.58 22.87 -17.98
C ARG A 90 -49.81 24.00 -17.31
N GLY A 91 -48.81 23.65 -16.49
CA GLY A 91 -47.83 24.60 -15.94
C GLY A 91 -48.46 25.64 -14.99
N LYS A 92 -49.56 25.27 -14.30
CA LYS A 92 -50.36 26.23 -13.51
C LYS A 92 -50.05 26.18 -12.01
N SER A 93 -49.08 25.36 -11.59
CA SER A 93 -48.72 25.17 -10.18
C SER A 93 -49.91 24.76 -9.28
N LEU A 94 -50.90 24.07 -9.85
CA LEU A 94 -52.08 23.61 -9.10
C LEU A 94 -51.72 22.44 -8.20
N ARG A 95 -52.19 22.45 -6.95
CA ARG A 95 -52.04 21.35 -5.99
C ARG A 95 -53.40 20.76 -5.64
N GLY A 96 -53.51 19.44 -5.62
CA GLY A 96 -54.76 18.74 -5.30
C GLY A 96 -54.78 17.32 -5.84
N THR A 97 -55.97 16.74 -5.97
CA THR A 97 -56.17 15.39 -6.53
C THR A 97 -57.00 15.42 -7.82
N ILE A 98 -56.81 14.43 -8.71
CA ILE A 98 -57.60 14.33 -9.93
C ILE A 98 -59.00 13.81 -9.59
N SER A 99 -60.03 14.61 -9.88
CA SER A 99 -61.41 14.26 -9.56
C SER A 99 -61.96 13.10 -10.39
N PRO A 100 -62.53 12.05 -9.76
CA PRO A 100 -63.25 10.97 -10.46
C PRO A 100 -64.40 11.47 -11.34
N PHE A 101 -65.00 12.63 -11.00
CA PHE A 101 -66.09 13.22 -11.74
C PHE A 101 -65.70 13.69 -13.15
N LEU A 102 -64.41 13.82 -13.46
CA LEU A 102 -63.95 14.03 -14.84
C LEU A 102 -64.42 12.90 -15.77
N GLY A 103 -64.64 11.68 -15.26
CA GLY A 103 -65.21 10.56 -16.01
C GLY A 103 -66.64 10.80 -16.53
N ASN A 104 -67.34 11.84 -16.07
CA ASN A 104 -68.68 12.21 -16.54
C ASN A 104 -68.66 13.13 -17.78
N LEU A 105 -67.50 13.67 -18.15
CA LEU A 105 -67.34 14.55 -19.32
C LEU A 105 -67.31 13.75 -20.62
N SER A 106 -68.46 13.18 -21.01
CA SER A 106 -68.56 12.17 -22.09
C SER A 106 -68.09 12.61 -23.50
N PHE A 107 -67.85 13.91 -23.73
CA PHE A 107 -67.34 14.46 -24.99
C PHE A 107 -65.84 14.77 -24.98
N LEU A 108 -65.18 14.58 -23.83
CA LEU A 108 -63.78 14.94 -23.63
C LEU A 108 -62.86 14.13 -24.55
N ARG A 109 -61.93 14.84 -25.18
CA ARG A 109 -60.93 14.31 -26.12
C ARG A 109 -59.51 14.49 -25.60
N SER A 110 -59.25 15.56 -24.87
CA SER A 110 -57.91 15.84 -24.35
C SER A 110 -57.96 16.31 -22.91
N ILE A 111 -57.08 15.73 -22.09
CA ILE A 111 -56.78 16.22 -20.75
C ILE A 111 -55.28 16.49 -20.66
N TYR A 112 -54.91 17.72 -20.32
CA TYR A 112 -53.54 18.15 -20.12
C TYR A 112 -53.38 18.76 -18.71
N LEU A 113 -52.73 18.03 -17.80
CA LEU A 113 -52.47 18.46 -16.42
C LEU A 113 -50.97 18.50 -16.09
N GLN A 114 -50.08 18.43 -17.08
CA GLN A 114 -48.65 18.36 -16.79
C GLN A 114 -48.08 19.61 -16.13
N GLU A 115 -46.93 19.44 -15.47
CA GLU A 115 -46.18 20.51 -14.78
C GLU A 115 -47.01 21.18 -13.68
N ASN A 116 -47.56 20.36 -12.78
CA ASN A 116 -48.34 20.79 -11.62
C ASN A 116 -47.90 20.00 -10.37
N ARG A 117 -48.68 20.08 -9.28
CA ARG A 117 -48.45 19.38 -8.02
C ARG A 117 -49.62 18.46 -7.66
N PHE A 118 -50.24 17.83 -8.66
CA PHE A 118 -51.31 16.86 -8.43
C PHE A 118 -50.75 15.61 -7.74
N HIS A 119 -51.43 15.14 -6.70
CA HIS A 119 -51.10 13.93 -5.97
C HIS A 119 -52.32 12.98 -5.89
N GLY A 120 -52.15 11.81 -5.29
CA GLY A 120 -53.19 10.78 -5.25
C GLY A 120 -53.24 9.92 -6.52
N LYS A 121 -54.29 9.09 -6.63
CA LYS A 121 -54.41 8.09 -7.71
C LYS A 121 -54.99 8.66 -8.99
N ILE A 122 -54.65 8.03 -10.12
CA ILE A 122 -55.36 8.24 -11.39
C ILE A 122 -56.75 7.58 -11.29
N PRO A 123 -57.86 8.31 -11.44
CA PRO A 123 -59.20 7.74 -11.27
C PRO A 123 -59.54 6.70 -12.34
N LEU A 124 -60.10 5.56 -11.94
CA LEU A 124 -60.52 4.50 -12.85
C LEU A 124 -61.71 4.96 -13.72
N GLU A 125 -62.50 5.92 -13.27
CA GLU A 125 -63.64 6.51 -13.96
C GLU A 125 -63.26 7.15 -15.29
N LEU A 126 -61.99 7.52 -15.51
CA LEU A 126 -61.50 7.99 -16.80
C LEU A 126 -61.64 6.93 -17.91
N SER A 127 -61.74 5.64 -17.55
CA SER A 127 -62.06 4.55 -18.49
C SER A 127 -63.42 4.72 -19.20
N ARG A 128 -64.36 5.48 -18.61
CA ARG A 128 -65.67 5.76 -19.21
C ARG A 128 -65.59 6.72 -20.41
N LEU A 129 -64.48 7.45 -20.57
CA LEU A 129 -64.29 8.48 -21.59
C LEU A 129 -63.89 7.88 -22.94
N PHE A 130 -64.83 7.21 -23.63
CA PHE A 130 -64.60 6.51 -24.90
C PHE A 130 -64.12 7.38 -26.09
N ARG A 131 -64.17 8.71 -25.96
CA ARG A 131 -63.69 9.68 -26.97
C ARG A 131 -62.31 10.25 -26.66
N LEU A 132 -61.72 9.90 -25.52
CA LEU A 132 -60.45 10.42 -25.07
C LEU A 132 -59.34 9.97 -26.02
N GLN A 133 -58.55 10.93 -26.49
CA GLN A 133 -57.45 10.80 -27.44
C GLN A 133 -56.11 11.15 -26.78
N HIS A 134 -56.06 12.22 -26.00
CA HIS A 134 -54.85 12.68 -25.34
C HIS A 134 -55.01 12.69 -23.83
N LEU A 135 -54.10 12.02 -23.14
CA LEU A 135 -54.05 11.98 -21.69
C LEU A 135 -52.62 12.25 -21.22
N ASN A 136 -52.38 13.49 -20.75
CA ASN A 136 -51.07 13.91 -20.28
C ASN A 136 -51.14 14.38 -18.83
N PHE A 137 -50.52 13.62 -17.93
CA PHE A 137 -50.41 13.89 -16.49
C PHE A 137 -48.94 13.96 -16.03
N SER A 138 -48.00 14.22 -16.94
CA SER A 138 -46.58 14.19 -16.60
C SER A 138 -46.15 15.27 -15.61
N SER A 139 -45.02 15.04 -14.93
CA SER A 139 -44.42 16.02 -14.00
C SER A 139 -45.41 16.46 -12.90
N ASN A 140 -45.85 15.48 -12.12
CA ASN A 140 -46.74 15.63 -10.96
C ASN A 140 -46.27 14.69 -9.82
N SER A 141 -47.08 14.49 -8.79
CA SER A 141 -46.81 13.59 -7.66
C SER A 141 -47.86 12.47 -7.55
N LEU A 142 -48.40 12.00 -8.68
CA LEU A 142 -49.44 10.97 -8.72
C LEU A 142 -48.89 9.62 -8.25
N GLU A 143 -49.71 8.88 -7.51
CA GLU A 143 -49.37 7.60 -6.87
C GLU A 143 -50.38 6.50 -7.22
N GLY A 144 -50.12 5.28 -6.75
CA GLY A 144 -50.97 4.11 -7.03
C GLY A 144 -50.75 3.50 -8.41
N GLU A 145 -51.62 2.55 -8.77
CA GLU A 145 -51.50 1.78 -10.01
C GLU A 145 -52.09 2.50 -11.22
N ILE A 146 -51.53 2.22 -12.39
CA ILE A 146 -52.08 2.69 -13.67
C ILE A 146 -53.42 1.98 -13.93
N PRO A 147 -54.52 2.71 -14.17
CA PRO A 147 -55.82 2.11 -14.41
C PRO A 147 -55.84 1.24 -15.68
N THR A 148 -56.53 0.11 -15.59
CA THR A 148 -56.76 -0.80 -16.72
C THR A 148 -57.96 -0.35 -17.56
N ASN A 149 -58.06 -0.85 -18.81
CA ASN A 149 -59.20 -0.63 -19.71
C ASN A 149 -59.49 0.85 -20.05
N LEU A 150 -58.44 1.63 -20.32
CA LEU A 150 -58.58 2.98 -20.87
C LEU A 150 -59.20 2.99 -22.27
N SER A 151 -59.65 4.16 -22.72
CA SER A 151 -60.31 4.36 -24.02
C SER A 151 -59.47 3.87 -25.21
N ASN A 152 -60.06 3.02 -26.07
CA ASN A 152 -59.45 2.58 -27.34
C ASN A 152 -59.27 3.72 -28.37
N SER A 153 -59.76 4.94 -28.09
CA SER A 153 -59.54 6.13 -28.91
C SER A 153 -58.21 6.84 -28.61
N LEU A 154 -57.48 6.41 -27.57
CA LEU A 154 -56.24 7.06 -27.13
C LEU A 154 -55.15 7.00 -28.19
N THR A 155 -54.53 8.15 -28.43
CA THR A 155 -53.36 8.35 -29.29
C THR A 155 -52.12 8.68 -28.46
N VAL A 156 -52.28 9.37 -27.33
CA VAL A 156 -51.18 9.76 -26.44
C VAL A 156 -51.52 9.42 -24.99
N ILE A 157 -50.63 8.68 -24.33
CA ILE A 157 -50.58 8.49 -22.88
C ILE A 157 -49.20 8.96 -22.42
N ASP A 158 -49.18 10.02 -21.60
CA ASP A 158 -47.96 10.53 -20.98
C ASP A 158 -48.18 10.69 -19.46
N PHE A 159 -47.56 9.79 -18.69
CA PHE A 159 -47.58 9.74 -17.23
C PHE A 159 -46.18 9.84 -16.63
N GLN A 160 -45.19 10.31 -17.40
CA GLN A 160 -43.81 10.33 -16.92
C GLN A 160 -43.61 11.27 -15.71
N SER A 161 -42.56 11.04 -14.93
CA SER A 161 -42.19 11.89 -13.78
C SER A 161 -43.32 12.00 -12.74
N ASN A 162 -43.71 10.84 -12.17
CA ASN A 162 -44.69 10.69 -11.10
C ASN A 162 -44.20 9.60 -10.11
N ASN A 163 -45.04 9.24 -9.13
CA ASN A 163 -44.78 8.20 -8.12
C ASN A 163 -45.60 6.92 -8.37
N LEU A 164 -45.96 6.61 -9.62
CA LEU A 164 -46.84 5.48 -9.96
C LEU A 164 -46.16 4.14 -9.65
N VAL A 165 -46.95 3.19 -9.16
CA VAL A 165 -46.51 1.84 -8.77
C VAL A 165 -47.30 0.76 -9.53
N GLY A 166 -47.00 -0.51 -9.28
CA GLY A 166 -47.68 -1.63 -9.93
C GLY A 166 -47.11 -1.97 -11.31
N LYS A 167 -47.83 -2.82 -12.05
CA LYS A 167 -47.39 -3.35 -13.36
C LYS A 167 -47.89 -2.48 -14.51
N ILE A 168 -47.17 -2.50 -15.63
CA ILE A 168 -47.68 -1.95 -16.89
C ILE A 168 -48.88 -2.80 -17.35
N PRO A 169 -50.08 -2.22 -17.56
CA PRO A 169 -51.25 -2.98 -17.97
C PRO A 169 -51.08 -3.65 -19.35
N ALA A 170 -51.24 -4.98 -19.41
CA ALA A 170 -51.21 -5.71 -20.67
C ALA A 170 -52.33 -5.28 -21.65
N SER A 171 -53.43 -4.72 -21.12
CA SER A 171 -54.53 -4.15 -21.91
C SER A 171 -54.09 -2.96 -22.78
N PHE A 172 -52.96 -2.31 -22.50
CA PHE A 172 -52.44 -1.25 -23.38
C PHE A 172 -52.14 -1.76 -24.79
N GLY A 173 -51.86 -3.05 -24.95
CA GLY A 173 -51.69 -3.68 -26.26
C GLY A 173 -52.95 -3.72 -27.15
N SER A 174 -54.14 -3.38 -26.63
CA SER A 174 -55.37 -3.24 -27.43
C SER A 174 -55.63 -1.82 -27.94
N LEU A 175 -54.84 -0.83 -27.52
CA LEU A 175 -54.99 0.58 -27.86
C LEU A 175 -54.41 0.86 -29.25
N SER A 176 -55.00 0.30 -30.30
CA SER A 176 -54.46 0.29 -31.67
C SER A 176 -54.23 1.67 -32.32
N LYS A 177 -54.73 2.75 -31.72
CA LYS A 177 -54.50 4.14 -32.15
C LYS A 177 -53.34 4.85 -31.42
N LEU A 178 -52.70 4.18 -30.46
CA LEU A 178 -51.67 4.77 -29.63
C LEU A 178 -50.38 5.01 -30.43
N THR A 179 -49.93 6.26 -30.47
CA THR A 179 -48.68 6.68 -31.11
C THR A 179 -47.59 7.02 -30.09
N ILE A 180 -47.96 7.47 -28.89
CA ILE A 180 -47.04 7.84 -27.82
C ILE A 180 -47.45 7.18 -26.51
N LEU A 181 -46.53 6.42 -25.91
CA LEU A 181 -46.65 5.85 -24.57
C LEU A 181 -45.41 6.21 -23.75
N GLU A 182 -45.57 7.13 -22.80
CA GLU A 182 -44.51 7.59 -21.91
C GLU A 182 -44.89 7.33 -20.44
N LEU A 183 -44.18 6.40 -19.82
CA LEU A 183 -44.37 5.97 -18.42
C LEU A 183 -43.05 6.08 -17.62
N GLY A 184 -42.05 6.78 -18.16
CA GLY A 184 -40.71 6.87 -17.56
C GLY A 184 -40.70 7.62 -16.22
N THR A 185 -39.63 7.46 -15.44
CA THR A 185 -39.42 8.18 -14.18
C THR A 185 -40.59 7.95 -13.20
N ASN A 186 -40.81 6.69 -12.84
CA ASN A 186 -41.86 6.22 -11.92
C ASN A 186 -41.32 5.03 -11.08
N ASN A 187 -42.17 4.40 -10.27
CA ASN A 187 -41.84 3.25 -9.45
C ASN A 187 -42.46 1.94 -9.98
N LEU A 188 -42.67 1.81 -11.30
CA LEU A 188 -43.34 0.65 -11.91
C LEU A 188 -42.50 -0.62 -11.78
N ILE A 189 -43.16 -1.76 -11.58
CA ILE A 189 -42.57 -3.08 -11.38
C ILE A 189 -43.10 -4.09 -12.41
N GLY A 190 -42.54 -5.30 -12.43
CA GLY A 190 -42.96 -6.38 -13.33
C GLY A 190 -42.26 -6.33 -14.69
N GLU A 191 -42.78 -7.11 -15.64
CA GLU A 191 -42.19 -7.26 -16.98
C GLU A 191 -42.81 -6.29 -17.99
N ILE A 192 -42.10 -6.02 -19.07
CA ILE A 192 -42.65 -5.30 -20.23
C ILE A 192 -43.67 -6.23 -20.91
N PRO A 193 -44.98 -5.87 -20.99
CA PRO A 193 -45.98 -6.77 -21.57
C PRO A 193 -45.72 -7.03 -23.06
N PRO A 194 -45.64 -8.29 -23.51
CA PRO A 194 -45.45 -8.60 -24.93
C PRO A 194 -46.56 -8.05 -25.84
N SER A 195 -47.77 -7.82 -25.29
CA SER A 195 -48.91 -7.25 -26.01
C SER A 195 -48.66 -5.83 -26.53
N LEU A 196 -47.69 -5.08 -25.97
CA LEU A 196 -47.29 -3.77 -26.51
C LEU A 196 -46.76 -3.87 -27.94
N GLY A 197 -46.24 -5.03 -28.35
CA GLY A 197 -45.82 -5.30 -29.73
C GLY A 197 -46.96 -5.35 -30.75
N ASN A 198 -48.23 -5.29 -30.32
CA ASN A 198 -49.39 -5.21 -31.22
C ASN A 198 -49.69 -3.78 -31.71
N LEU A 199 -49.02 -2.77 -31.15
CA LEU A 199 -49.28 -1.35 -31.43
C LEU A 199 -48.52 -0.86 -32.66
N SER A 200 -48.84 -1.38 -33.85
CA SER A 200 -48.05 -1.19 -35.09
C SER A 200 -47.77 0.27 -35.51
N ILE A 201 -48.54 1.24 -35.01
CA ILE A 201 -48.36 2.67 -35.31
C ILE A 201 -47.62 3.44 -34.20
N LEU A 202 -47.18 2.75 -33.14
CA LEU A 202 -46.48 3.37 -32.02
C LEU A 202 -45.16 3.99 -32.50
N GLN A 203 -44.96 5.25 -32.17
CA GLN A 203 -43.78 6.05 -32.55
C GLN A 203 -42.85 6.25 -31.36
N THR A 204 -43.39 6.42 -30.16
CA THR A 204 -42.61 6.63 -28.94
C THR A 204 -43.02 5.65 -27.86
N LEU A 205 -42.03 4.93 -27.34
CA LEU A 205 -42.15 4.08 -26.17
C LEU A 205 -41.07 4.43 -25.16
N TYR A 206 -41.46 5.07 -24.05
CA TYR A 206 -40.56 5.45 -22.96
C TYR A 206 -40.99 4.79 -21.65
N LEU A 207 -40.19 3.85 -21.16
CA LEU A 207 -40.38 3.10 -19.92
C LEU A 207 -39.16 3.20 -18.97
N GLY A 208 -38.22 4.09 -19.26
CA GLY A 208 -36.97 4.19 -18.49
C GLY A 208 -37.15 4.75 -17.09
N TRP A 209 -36.13 4.64 -16.24
CA TRP A 209 -36.16 5.11 -14.84
C TRP A 209 -37.34 4.52 -14.05
N ASN A 210 -37.41 3.19 -14.00
CA ASN A 210 -38.42 2.41 -13.27
C ASN A 210 -37.76 1.18 -12.59
N ASN A 211 -38.56 0.29 -12.01
CA ASN A 211 -38.11 -0.96 -11.38
C ASN A 211 -38.49 -2.21 -12.21
N LEU A 212 -38.59 -2.09 -13.55
CA LEU A 212 -39.00 -3.19 -14.43
C LEU A 212 -37.95 -4.31 -14.46
N ARG A 213 -38.42 -5.56 -14.56
CA ARG A 213 -37.62 -6.79 -14.61
C ARG A 213 -37.98 -7.60 -15.87
N GLY A 214 -37.36 -8.76 -16.04
CA GLY A 214 -37.59 -9.64 -17.19
C GLY A 214 -36.79 -9.21 -18.42
N THR A 215 -37.21 -9.63 -19.61
CA THR A 215 -36.52 -9.36 -20.88
C THR A 215 -37.23 -8.30 -21.71
N VAL A 216 -36.55 -7.74 -22.70
CA VAL A 216 -37.20 -6.95 -23.75
C VAL A 216 -37.94 -7.91 -24.70
N PRO A 217 -39.28 -7.86 -24.82
CA PRO A 217 -40.02 -8.85 -25.61
C PRO A 217 -39.69 -8.77 -27.11
N ASN A 218 -39.53 -9.93 -27.76
CA ASN A 218 -39.32 -10.01 -29.22
C ASN A 218 -40.44 -9.35 -30.03
N SER A 219 -41.66 -9.27 -29.49
CA SER A 219 -42.80 -8.63 -30.15
C SER A 219 -42.61 -7.13 -30.37
N ILE A 220 -41.78 -6.44 -29.57
CA ILE A 220 -41.43 -5.01 -29.76
C ILE A 220 -40.75 -4.78 -31.11
N GLY A 221 -40.04 -5.79 -31.63
CA GLY A 221 -39.44 -5.75 -32.96
C GLY A 221 -40.44 -5.62 -34.12
N ARG A 222 -41.75 -5.80 -33.88
CA ARG A 222 -42.81 -5.64 -34.89
C ARG A 222 -43.25 -4.17 -35.06
N LEU A 223 -42.80 -3.27 -34.19
CA LEU A 223 -43.19 -1.86 -34.18
C LEU A 223 -42.45 -1.07 -35.27
N SER A 224 -42.79 -1.29 -36.54
CA SER A 224 -42.08 -0.73 -37.70
C SER A 224 -42.12 0.80 -37.84
N ASN A 225 -42.98 1.49 -37.06
CA ASN A 225 -43.05 2.96 -37.01
C ASN A 225 -42.31 3.57 -35.81
N LEU A 226 -41.68 2.74 -34.96
CA LEU A 226 -41.06 3.19 -33.73
C LEU A 226 -39.86 4.09 -34.04
N GLN A 227 -39.88 5.30 -33.49
CA GLN A 227 -38.83 6.31 -33.64
C GLN A 227 -38.01 6.46 -32.36
N ILE A 228 -38.64 6.33 -31.20
CA ILE A 228 -38.01 6.49 -29.90
C ILE A 228 -38.31 5.25 -29.05
N PHE A 229 -37.25 4.53 -28.68
CA PHE A 229 -37.31 3.43 -27.73
C PHE A 229 -36.37 3.73 -26.56
N ARG A 230 -36.93 3.94 -25.37
CA ARG A 230 -36.19 4.27 -24.15
C ARG A 230 -36.64 3.37 -23.01
N VAL A 231 -35.80 2.45 -22.58
CA VAL A 231 -36.06 1.51 -21.47
C VAL A 231 -34.90 1.46 -20.46
N GLY A 232 -33.94 2.38 -20.58
CA GLY A 232 -32.79 2.48 -19.68
C GLY A 232 -33.17 2.75 -18.21
N ALA A 233 -32.23 2.55 -17.29
CA ALA A 233 -32.43 2.69 -15.84
C ALA A 233 -33.56 1.80 -15.31
N ASN A 234 -33.42 0.49 -15.49
CA ASN A 234 -34.32 -0.56 -15.00
C ASN A 234 -33.49 -1.77 -14.52
N LYS A 235 -34.15 -2.91 -14.27
CA LYS A 235 -33.52 -4.20 -13.88
C LYS A 235 -33.75 -5.27 -14.96
N LEU A 236 -33.75 -4.86 -16.24
CA LEU A 236 -33.97 -5.76 -17.38
C LEU A 236 -32.77 -6.68 -17.59
N THR A 237 -33.04 -7.91 -18.04
CA THR A 237 -32.08 -9.00 -18.24
C THR A 237 -32.26 -9.61 -19.64
N GLY A 238 -31.41 -10.58 -20.00
CA GLY A 238 -31.47 -11.24 -21.32
C GLY A 238 -30.84 -10.40 -22.42
N THR A 239 -31.16 -10.72 -23.68
CA THR A 239 -30.62 -10.03 -24.87
C THR A 239 -31.61 -9.02 -25.43
N VAL A 240 -31.08 -8.03 -26.14
CA VAL A 240 -31.91 -7.14 -26.97
C VAL A 240 -32.37 -7.93 -28.21
N PRO A 241 -33.69 -8.01 -28.49
CA PRO A 241 -34.20 -8.73 -29.65
C PRO A 241 -33.58 -8.26 -30.97
N PRO A 242 -32.99 -9.14 -31.79
CA PRO A 242 -32.40 -8.76 -33.07
C PRO A 242 -33.33 -7.96 -34.00
N PRO A 243 -34.65 -8.24 -34.08
CA PRO A 243 -35.56 -7.44 -34.90
C PRO A 243 -35.62 -5.95 -34.51
N LEU A 244 -35.29 -5.57 -33.27
CA LEU A 244 -35.24 -4.17 -32.84
C LEU A 244 -34.16 -3.38 -33.60
N TYR A 245 -33.04 -4.03 -33.93
CA TYR A 245 -31.95 -3.43 -34.70
C TYR A 245 -32.27 -3.29 -36.20
N ASN A 246 -33.44 -3.71 -36.65
CA ASN A 246 -33.88 -3.62 -38.05
C ASN A 246 -35.07 -2.64 -38.24
N ILE A 247 -35.41 -1.86 -37.22
CA ILE A 247 -36.46 -0.84 -37.31
C ILE A 247 -35.87 0.42 -37.93
N SER A 248 -35.97 0.55 -39.26
CA SER A 248 -35.36 1.65 -40.01
C SER A 248 -35.89 3.06 -39.65
N SER A 249 -37.06 3.15 -39.00
CA SER A 249 -37.61 4.42 -38.48
C SER A 249 -36.95 4.90 -37.19
N LEU A 250 -36.16 4.05 -36.51
CA LEU A 250 -35.62 4.34 -35.19
C LEU A 250 -34.60 5.48 -35.24
N ARG A 251 -34.81 6.47 -34.36
CA ARG A 251 -33.97 7.67 -34.20
C ARG A 251 -33.26 7.67 -32.85
N THR A 252 -33.86 7.08 -31.83
CA THR A 252 -33.32 7.05 -30.48
C THR A 252 -33.50 5.67 -29.87
N LEU A 253 -32.38 5.06 -29.47
CA LEU A 253 -32.31 3.78 -28.78
C LEU A 253 -31.55 3.97 -27.46
N ILE A 254 -32.27 3.99 -26.34
CA ILE A 254 -31.65 4.11 -25.00
C ILE A 254 -32.05 2.92 -24.15
N ILE A 255 -31.09 2.05 -23.88
CA ILE A 255 -31.27 0.83 -23.06
C ILE A 255 -30.27 0.77 -21.89
N ALA A 256 -29.45 1.81 -21.73
CA ALA A 256 -28.39 1.90 -20.73
C ALA A 256 -28.88 1.70 -19.29
N TYR A 257 -27.98 1.33 -18.37
CA TYR A 257 -28.28 1.12 -16.96
C TYR A 257 -29.31 -0.01 -16.74
N ASN A 258 -28.94 -1.21 -17.16
CA ASN A 258 -29.70 -2.46 -17.01
C ASN A 258 -28.73 -3.63 -16.79
N GLN A 259 -29.23 -4.88 -16.86
CA GLN A 259 -28.41 -6.11 -16.80
C GLN A 259 -28.47 -6.87 -18.13
N LEU A 260 -28.60 -6.15 -19.25
CA LEU A 260 -28.71 -6.74 -20.59
C LEU A 260 -27.37 -7.36 -21.01
N THR A 261 -27.47 -8.43 -21.80
CA THR A 261 -26.35 -9.24 -22.31
C THR A 261 -26.46 -9.37 -23.83
N GLY A 262 -25.47 -9.98 -24.48
CA GLY A 262 -25.41 -10.14 -25.93
C GLY A 262 -24.49 -9.12 -26.58
N SER A 263 -24.59 -8.98 -27.91
CA SER A 263 -23.71 -8.14 -28.71
C SER A 263 -24.49 -7.20 -29.62
N LEU A 264 -23.86 -6.08 -29.98
CA LEU A 264 -24.37 -5.22 -31.04
C LEU A 264 -24.13 -5.84 -32.43
N PRO A 265 -25.10 -5.74 -33.37
CA PRO A 265 -24.88 -6.13 -34.75
C PRO A 265 -23.79 -5.28 -35.41
N GLN A 266 -22.88 -5.91 -36.16
CA GLN A 266 -21.77 -5.22 -36.82
C GLN A 266 -22.23 -4.29 -37.94
N ASP A 267 -23.43 -4.51 -38.49
CA ASP A 267 -24.09 -3.75 -39.55
C ASP A 267 -25.12 -2.72 -39.02
N ILE A 268 -25.15 -2.45 -37.71
CA ILE A 268 -26.14 -1.56 -37.06
C ILE A 268 -26.22 -0.15 -37.68
N GLY A 269 -25.10 0.41 -38.16
CA GLY A 269 -25.08 1.72 -38.83
C GLY A 269 -25.70 1.71 -40.22
N LEU A 270 -25.90 0.53 -40.81
CA LEU A 270 -26.62 0.33 -42.08
C LEU A 270 -28.10 -0.02 -41.83
N THR A 271 -28.39 -0.86 -40.84
CA THR A 271 -29.77 -1.31 -40.54
C THR A 271 -30.62 -0.22 -39.87
N LEU A 272 -29.98 0.72 -39.16
CA LEU A 272 -30.63 1.88 -38.52
C LEU A 272 -30.19 3.22 -39.15
N PRO A 273 -30.55 3.52 -40.40
CA PRO A 273 -30.03 4.68 -41.14
C PRO A 273 -30.51 6.05 -40.60
N ASN A 274 -31.55 6.06 -39.76
CA ASN A 274 -32.11 7.28 -39.15
C ASN A 274 -31.65 7.50 -37.71
N LEU A 275 -30.75 6.66 -37.20
CA LEU A 275 -30.29 6.71 -35.81
C LEU A 275 -29.58 8.02 -35.52
N ARG A 276 -30.01 8.69 -34.46
CA ARG A 276 -29.42 9.94 -33.95
C ARG A 276 -28.77 9.75 -32.60
N ARG A 277 -29.36 8.93 -31.73
CA ARG A 277 -28.85 8.68 -30.39
C ARG A 277 -28.91 7.20 -30.08
N ILE A 278 -27.80 6.64 -29.65
CA ILE A 278 -27.72 5.30 -29.09
C ILE A 278 -26.96 5.35 -27.77
N SER A 279 -27.59 4.83 -26.72
CA SER A 279 -26.97 4.67 -25.41
C SER A 279 -27.30 3.28 -24.88
N ILE A 280 -26.27 2.44 -24.78
CA ILE A 280 -26.38 1.06 -24.30
C ILE A 280 -25.57 0.80 -23.05
N GLY A 281 -24.79 1.78 -22.59
CA GLY A 281 -23.80 1.59 -21.55
C GLY A 281 -24.35 1.13 -20.21
N LEU A 282 -23.49 0.84 -19.23
CA LEU A 282 -23.90 0.31 -17.93
C LEU A 282 -24.76 -0.96 -18.08
N ASN A 283 -24.27 -1.90 -18.90
CA ASN A 283 -24.88 -3.22 -19.16
C ASN A 283 -23.78 -4.29 -19.23
N LYS A 284 -24.16 -5.56 -19.39
CA LYS A 284 -23.23 -6.69 -19.54
C LYS A 284 -23.04 -7.08 -21.02
N MET A 285 -23.05 -6.08 -21.91
CA MET A 285 -22.91 -6.27 -23.36
C MET A 285 -21.48 -6.70 -23.68
N ARG A 286 -21.30 -7.67 -24.59
CA ARG A 286 -20.01 -8.20 -25.05
C ARG A 286 -19.90 -8.09 -26.57
N GLY A 287 -18.71 -8.36 -27.10
CA GLY A 287 -18.48 -8.47 -28.55
C GLY A 287 -17.70 -7.28 -29.11
N LEU A 288 -17.62 -7.22 -30.43
CA LEU A 288 -16.77 -6.23 -31.12
C LEU A 288 -17.45 -4.87 -31.25
N PHE A 289 -16.65 -3.80 -31.26
CA PHE A 289 -17.13 -2.47 -31.65
C PHE A 289 -17.77 -2.53 -33.05
N PRO A 290 -19.00 -2.02 -33.26
CA PRO A 290 -19.68 -2.13 -34.55
C PRO A 290 -19.06 -1.22 -35.61
N VAL A 291 -18.32 -1.83 -36.55
CA VAL A 291 -17.58 -1.06 -37.56
C VAL A 291 -18.47 -0.20 -38.46
N SER A 292 -19.70 -0.65 -38.74
CA SER A 292 -20.65 0.10 -39.59
C SER A 292 -21.16 1.39 -38.97
N LEU A 293 -20.92 1.65 -37.67
CA LEU A 293 -21.31 2.91 -37.05
C LEU A 293 -20.69 4.11 -37.77
N SER A 294 -19.50 3.96 -38.37
CA SER A 294 -18.87 5.01 -39.20
C SER A 294 -19.76 5.47 -40.37
N ASN A 295 -20.77 4.68 -40.78
CA ASN A 295 -21.74 5.02 -41.81
C ASN A 295 -22.97 5.78 -41.28
N ALA A 296 -23.18 5.87 -39.97
CA ALA A 296 -24.35 6.50 -39.35
C ALA A 296 -24.24 8.04 -39.37
N SER A 297 -24.48 8.65 -40.53
CA SER A 297 -24.26 10.09 -40.76
C SER A 297 -25.16 11.05 -39.97
N ARG A 298 -26.24 10.54 -39.37
CA ARG A 298 -27.19 11.34 -38.56
C ARG A 298 -26.92 11.23 -37.05
N LEU A 299 -25.90 10.48 -36.64
CA LEU A 299 -25.59 10.23 -35.25
C LEU A 299 -25.09 11.51 -34.57
N THR A 300 -25.75 11.88 -33.48
CA THR A 300 -25.39 13.02 -32.64
C THR A 300 -24.84 12.58 -31.30
N ALA A 301 -25.29 11.44 -30.75
CA ALA A 301 -24.74 10.89 -29.51
C ALA A 301 -24.55 9.37 -29.60
N LEU A 302 -23.35 8.91 -29.24
CA LEU A 302 -22.94 7.52 -29.14
C LEU A 302 -22.40 7.26 -27.73
N ASP A 303 -23.10 6.43 -26.97
CA ASP A 303 -22.70 6.03 -25.62
C ASP A 303 -22.73 4.50 -25.47
N LEU A 304 -21.54 3.92 -25.43
CA LEU A 304 -21.27 2.49 -25.29
C LEU A 304 -20.52 2.17 -23.98
N SER A 305 -20.49 3.12 -23.03
CA SER A 305 -19.68 3.07 -21.81
C SER A 305 -19.98 1.88 -20.89
N ILE A 306 -19.04 1.50 -20.03
CA ILE A 306 -19.24 0.52 -18.94
C ILE A 306 -19.91 -0.74 -19.50
N SER A 307 -19.22 -1.35 -20.45
CA SER A 307 -19.62 -2.54 -21.18
C SER A 307 -18.40 -3.44 -21.36
N TYR A 308 -18.59 -4.69 -21.76
CA TYR A 308 -17.48 -5.62 -22.02
C TYR A 308 -17.18 -5.70 -23.53
N LEU A 309 -17.26 -4.56 -24.25
CA LEU A 309 -16.93 -4.52 -25.67
C LEU A 309 -15.42 -4.61 -25.87
N SER A 310 -15.02 -5.18 -27.01
CA SER A 310 -13.60 -5.44 -27.30
C SER A 310 -13.23 -5.14 -28.75
N GLY A 311 -11.94 -5.12 -29.03
CA GLY A 311 -11.40 -4.95 -30.38
C GLY A 311 -11.20 -3.48 -30.78
N PRO A 312 -10.70 -3.25 -32.01
CA PRO A 312 -10.29 -1.92 -32.45
C PRO A 312 -11.48 -1.01 -32.76
N VAL A 313 -11.30 0.29 -32.53
CA VAL A 313 -12.19 1.33 -33.03
C VAL A 313 -11.82 1.65 -34.48
N PRO A 314 -12.77 1.73 -35.42
CA PRO A 314 -12.47 2.03 -36.82
C PRO A 314 -11.78 3.38 -37.01
N ASN A 315 -10.67 3.39 -37.76
CA ASN A 315 -9.91 4.61 -38.03
C ASN A 315 -10.70 5.70 -38.76
N ASP A 316 -11.82 5.35 -39.40
CA ASP A 316 -12.70 6.25 -40.13
C ASP A 316 -14.03 6.53 -39.42
N LEU A 317 -14.11 6.28 -38.10
CA LEU A 317 -15.33 6.46 -37.30
C LEU A 317 -15.98 7.85 -37.50
N GLY A 318 -15.17 8.92 -37.48
CA GLY A 318 -15.64 10.30 -37.63
C GLY A 318 -15.93 10.73 -39.06
N ARG A 319 -15.71 9.88 -40.07
CA ARG A 319 -15.74 10.26 -41.50
C ARG A 319 -17.07 10.87 -41.95
N LYS A 320 -18.20 10.37 -41.44
CA LYS A 320 -19.55 10.83 -41.83
C LYS A 320 -20.36 11.43 -40.69
N MET A 321 -19.86 11.39 -39.45
CA MET A 321 -20.58 11.81 -38.25
C MET A 321 -20.36 13.31 -37.94
N THR A 322 -20.64 14.19 -38.89
CA THR A 322 -20.35 15.64 -38.74
C THR A 322 -21.17 16.33 -37.65
N ASP A 323 -22.31 15.73 -37.27
CA ASP A 323 -23.21 16.23 -36.23
C ASP A 323 -22.99 15.60 -34.84
N LEU A 324 -21.95 14.77 -34.67
CA LEU A 324 -21.64 14.12 -33.40
C LEU A 324 -21.26 15.16 -32.34
N ASP A 325 -21.99 15.16 -31.22
CA ASP A 325 -21.76 16.01 -30.05
C ASP A 325 -21.23 15.23 -28.84
N TRP A 326 -21.57 13.94 -28.72
CA TRP A 326 -21.23 13.09 -27.58
C TRP A 326 -20.71 11.74 -28.07
N LEU A 327 -19.47 11.41 -27.70
CA LEU A 327 -18.83 10.12 -27.96
C LEU A 327 -18.25 9.57 -26.67
N ASN A 328 -18.89 8.53 -26.13
CA ASN A 328 -18.43 7.86 -24.92
C ASN A 328 -18.39 6.35 -25.17
N PHE A 329 -17.23 5.75 -24.96
CA PHE A 329 -17.04 4.31 -24.91
C PHE A 329 -16.03 3.93 -23.81
N GLY A 330 -15.95 4.73 -22.76
CA GLY A 330 -15.10 4.46 -21.60
C GLY A 330 -15.52 3.19 -20.84
N ASP A 331 -14.63 2.65 -20.01
CA ASP A 331 -14.81 1.45 -19.20
C ASP A 331 -15.27 0.26 -20.07
N ASN A 332 -14.39 -0.12 -20.99
CA ASN A 332 -14.55 -1.24 -21.90
C ASN A 332 -13.20 -1.97 -22.09
N ASN A 333 -13.18 -3.00 -22.93
CA ASN A 333 -11.95 -3.70 -23.30
C ASN A 333 -11.55 -3.39 -24.76
N LEU A 334 -11.79 -2.14 -25.21
CA LEU A 334 -11.50 -1.68 -26.57
C LEU A 334 -10.01 -1.37 -26.74
N GLY A 335 -9.54 -1.44 -27.97
CA GLY A 335 -8.12 -1.40 -28.31
C GLY A 335 -7.68 -2.73 -28.92
N SER A 336 -6.75 -2.66 -29.87
CA SER A 336 -6.08 -3.83 -30.43
C SER A 336 -4.78 -4.16 -29.70
N GLY A 337 -4.28 -3.24 -28.85
CA GLY A 337 -2.98 -3.36 -28.21
C GLY A 337 -1.82 -2.90 -29.10
N ASP A 338 -2.13 -2.35 -30.28
CA ASP A 338 -1.18 -1.82 -31.25
C ASP A 338 -1.05 -0.29 -31.13
N ALA A 339 0.12 0.25 -31.48
CA ALA A 339 0.39 1.69 -31.42
C ALA A 339 -0.49 2.55 -32.35
N SER A 340 -1.25 1.93 -33.26
CA SER A 340 -2.18 2.62 -34.17
C SER A 340 -3.59 2.77 -33.62
N ASP A 341 -3.85 2.32 -32.39
CA ASP A 341 -5.18 2.28 -31.77
C ASP A 341 -5.90 3.63 -31.75
N LEU A 342 -5.16 4.73 -31.69
CA LEU A 342 -5.71 6.08 -31.60
C LEU A 342 -5.92 6.77 -32.95
N ARG A 343 -5.68 6.10 -34.08
CA ARG A 343 -5.85 6.70 -35.42
C ARG A 343 -7.29 7.14 -35.72
N PHE A 344 -8.29 6.61 -35.02
CA PHE A 344 -9.66 7.10 -35.15
C PHE A 344 -9.81 8.58 -34.79
N ILE A 345 -8.96 9.13 -33.91
CA ILE A 345 -8.93 10.55 -33.51
C ILE A 345 -8.73 11.45 -34.74
N ASP A 346 -7.90 11.03 -35.70
CA ASP A 346 -7.68 11.80 -36.94
C ASP A 346 -8.99 12.01 -37.70
N SER A 347 -9.85 10.99 -37.77
CA SER A 347 -11.16 11.10 -38.41
C SER A 347 -12.18 11.91 -37.61
N LEU A 348 -12.08 11.92 -36.28
CA LEU A 348 -12.95 12.68 -35.39
C LEU A 348 -12.75 14.19 -35.51
N THR A 349 -11.65 14.66 -36.10
CA THR A 349 -11.46 16.08 -36.42
C THR A 349 -12.56 16.63 -37.35
N ASN A 350 -13.24 15.76 -38.12
CA ASN A 350 -14.39 16.11 -38.94
C ASN A 350 -15.68 16.35 -38.12
N CYS A 351 -15.73 15.89 -36.87
CA CYS A 351 -16.86 16.04 -35.95
C CYS A 351 -16.85 17.42 -35.30
N THR A 352 -17.12 18.47 -36.08
CA THR A 352 -17.00 19.88 -35.64
C THR A 352 -17.90 20.29 -34.46
N LYS A 353 -18.92 19.49 -34.12
CA LYS A 353 -19.84 19.72 -32.99
C LYS A 353 -19.49 18.92 -31.73
N LEU A 354 -18.39 18.15 -31.74
CA LEU A 354 -18.01 17.27 -30.63
C LEU A 354 -17.74 18.09 -29.37
N ARG A 355 -18.43 17.72 -28.27
CA ARG A 355 -18.31 18.37 -26.95
C ARG A 355 -17.76 17.44 -25.89
N HIS A 356 -18.00 16.14 -26.03
CA HIS A 356 -17.59 15.15 -25.05
C HIS A 356 -16.94 13.98 -25.79
N LEU A 357 -15.67 13.74 -25.48
CA LEU A 357 -14.93 12.57 -25.91
C LEU A 357 -14.41 11.84 -24.67
N ASP A 358 -14.91 10.63 -24.45
CA ASP A 358 -14.55 9.78 -23.33
C ASP A 358 -14.22 8.38 -23.84
N PHE A 359 -12.99 7.97 -23.60
CA PHE A 359 -12.48 6.63 -23.82
C PHE A 359 -11.65 6.14 -22.62
N TYR A 360 -11.99 6.62 -21.43
CA TYR A 360 -11.44 6.21 -20.14
C TYR A 360 -11.43 4.67 -19.99
N GLU A 361 -10.49 4.10 -19.24
CA GLU A 361 -10.44 2.68 -18.85
C GLU A 361 -10.67 1.72 -20.03
N ASN A 362 -9.67 1.64 -20.89
CA ASN A 362 -9.63 0.77 -22.07
C ASN A 362 -8.21 0.26 -22.34
N GLY A 363 -8.06 -0.60 -23.35
CA GLY A 363 -6.78 -1.15 -23.80
C GLY A 363 -6.10 -0.35 -24.92
N PHE A 364 -6.38 0.94 -25.11
CA PHE A 364 -5.80 1.71 -26.21
C PHE A 364 -4.31 1.96 -25.98
N ARG A 365 -3.47 1.60 -26.96
CA ARG A 365 -2.01 1.79 -26.89
C ARG A 365 -1.50 2.84 -27.88
N GLY A 366 -0.41 3.52 -27.52
CA GLY A 366 0.34 4.39 -28.44
C GLY A 366 0.41 5.84 -27.96
N ILE A 367 0.76 6.73 -28.87
CA ILE A 367 0.96 8.16 -28.56
C ILE A 367 -0.33 8.91 -28.87
N LEU A 368 -0.78 9.76 -27.93
CA LEU A 368 -1.92 10.64 -28.15
C LEU A 368 -1.68 11.53 -29.39
N PRO A 369 -2.49 11.44 -30.47
CA PRO A 369 -2.20 12.11 -31.72
C PRO A 369 -2.22 13.64 -31.63
N ILE A 370 -1.31 14.30 -32.36
CA ILE A 370 -1.24 15.77 -32.46
C ILE A 370 -2.50 16.35 -33.11
N SER A 371 -3.22 15.56 -33.91
CA SER A 371 -4.49 15.93 -34.54
C SER A 371 -5.59 16.29 -33.54
N ILE A 372 -5.44 15.93 -32.25
CA ILE A 372 -6.35 16.40 -31.18
C ILE A 372 -6.44 17.92 -31.11
N ALA A 373 -5.37 18.62 -31.52
CA ALA A 373 -5.32 20.08 -31.61
C ALA A 373 -6.28 20.68 -32.66
N ASN A 374 -6.76 19.85 -33.59
CA ASN A 374 -7.67 20.25 -34.67
C ASN A 374 -9.15 20.05 -34.31
N PHE A 375 -9.46 19.56 -33.11
CA PHE A 375 -10.84 19.53 -32.64
C PHE A 375 -11.39 20.94 -32.49
N SER A 376 -12.71 21.09 -32.60
CA SER A 376 -13.33 22.40 -32.48
C SER A 376 -13.19 22.92 -31.04
N GLY A 377 -13.15 24.25 -30.88
CA GLY A 377 -13.19 24.88 -29.56
C GLY A 377 -14.50 24.67 -28.78
N GLN A 378 -15.39 23.77 -29.24
CA GLN A 378 -16.59 23.34 -28.52
C GLN A 378 -16.36 22.09 -27.66
N LEU A 379 -15.18 21.46 -27.74
CA LEU A 379 -14.86 20.32 -26.89
C LEU A 379 -14.77 20.78 -25.43
N ASN A 380 -15.67 20.24 -24.60
CA ASN A 380 -15.80 20.56 -23.19
C ASN A 380 -15.11 19.54 -22.29
N MET A 381 -15.08 18.27 -22.71
CA MET A 381 -14.49 17.18 -21.92
C MET A 381 -13.68 16.27 -22.83
N LEU A 382 -12.48 15.96 -22.37
CA LEU A 382 -11.58 14.95 -22.93
C LEU A 382 -11.13 14.05 -21.78
N ASP A 383 -11.61 12.81 -21.80
CA ASP A 383 -11.17 11.77 -20.88
C ASP A 383 -10.49 10.63 -21.65
N ALA A 384 -9.20 10.47 -21.38
CA ALA A 384 -8.33 9.43 -21.93
C ALA A 384 -7.56 8.70 -20.81
N GLY A 385 -8.04 8.80 -19.57
CA GLY A 385 -7.44 8.13 -18.41
C GLY A 385 -7.47 6.61 -18.53
N GLU A 386 -6.66 5.93 -17.73
CA GLU A 386 -6.65 4.45 -17.63
C GLU A 386 -6.52 3.71 -18.97
N ASN A 387 -5.56 4.11 -19.81
CA ASN A 387 -5.23 3.46 -21.09
C ASN A 387 -3.74 3.09 -21.17
N GLN A 388 -3.22 2.53 -22.27
CA GLN A 388 -1.79 2.23 -22.43
C GLN A 388 -1.07 3.34 -23.23
N LEU A 389 -1.40 4.60 -22.95
CA LEU A 389 -0.85 5.73 -23.69
C LEU A 389 0.59 6.02 -23.27
N VAL A 390 1.42 6.42 -24.21
CA VAL A 390 2.85 6.70 -24.00
C VAL A 390 3.27 7.99 -24.71
N GLY A 391 4.46 8.48 -24.39
CA GLY A 391 5.03 9.68 -25.04
C GLY A 391 4.69 10.96 -24.27
N THR A 392 4.87 12.11 -24.92
CA THR A 392 4.62 13.42 -24.29
C THR A 392 3.19 13.88 -24.49
N ILE A 393 2.64 14.60 -23.52
CA ILE A 393 1.34 15.26 -23.67
C ILE A 393 1.41 16.28 -24.83
N PRO A 394 0.56 16.17 -25.87
CA PRO A 394 0.57 17.09 -27.01
C PRO A 394 0.26 18.54 -26.58
N THR A 395 1.17 19.47 -26.87
CA THR A 395 1.00 20.90 -26.54
C THR A 395 -0.21 21.52 -27.25
N GLY A 396 -0.64 20.96 -28.37
CA GLY A 396 -1.81 21.42 -29.13
C GLY A 396 -3.15 21.26 -28.41
N ILE A 397 -3.23 20.49 -27.31
CA ILE A 397 -4.41 20.45 -26.42
C ILE A 397 -4.75 21.87 -25.92
N SER A 398 -3.76 22.74 -25.77
CA SER A 398 -3.92 24.16 -25.43
C SER A 398 -4.83 24.94 -26.38
N ASN A 399 -5.05 24.49 -27.61
CA ASN A 399 -5.96 25.13 -28.56
C ASN A 399 -7.44 24.90 -28.23
N LEU A 400 -7.74 23.93 -27.36
CA LEU A 400 -9.10 23.52 -26.98
C LEU A 400 -9.66 24.44 -25.89
N VAL A 401 -9.78 25.73 -26.20
CA VAL A 401 -10.18 26.77 -25.22
C VAL A 401 -11.56 26.57 -24.58
N GLY A 402 -12.40 25.70 -25.15
CA GLY A 402 -13.69 25.30 -24.59
C GLY A 402 -13.62 24.19 -23.52
N LEU A 403 -12.43 23.63 -23.27
CA LEU A 403 -12.25 22.49 -22.38
C LEU A 403 -12.49 22.89 -20.91
N PHE A 404 -13.39 22.18 -20.25
CA PHE A 404 -13.71 22.30 -18.82
C PHE A 404 -13.14 21.14 -18.01
N ASP A 405 -12.96 19.97 -18.63
CA ASP A 405 -12.46 18.76 -17.98
C ASP A 405 -11.42 18.06 -18.86
N LEU A 406 -10.21 17.89 -18.33
CA LEU A 406 -9.11 17.15 -18.93
C LEU A 406 -8.64 16.08 -17.95
N ASN A 407 -8.87 14.82 -18.31
CA ASN A 407 -8.39 13.68 -17.56
C ASN A 407 -7.48 12.81 -18.43
N LEU A 408 -6.21 12.69 -18.04
CA LEU A 408 -5.18 11.83 -18.64
C LEU A 408 -4.55 10.90 -17.58
N ASP A 409 -5.27 10.61 -16.51
CA ASP A 409 -4.76 9.88 -15.35
C ASP A 409 -4.51 8.39 -15.59
N GLN A 410 -3.98 7.75 -14.56
CA GLN A 410 -3.95 6.31 -14.33
C GLN A 410 -4.29 6.11 -12.85
N THR A 411 -4.94 5.03 -12.45
CA THR A 411 -5.14 4.68 -11.03
C THR A 411 -4.89 3.19 -10.78
N SER A 412 -4.77 2.38 -11.83
CA SER A 412 -4.41 0.96 -11.76
C SER A 412 -3.01 0.67 -12.31
N PHE A 413 -2.34 -0.38 -11.79
CA PHE A 413 -0.92 -0.69 -12.02
C PHE A 413 -0.49 -1.05 -13.48
N GLN A 414 -1.33 -0.89 -14.51
CA GLN A 414 -1.05 -1.40 -15.87
C GLN A 414 -1.21 -0.41 -17.04
N PHE A 415 -1.40 0.89 -16.80
CA PHE A 415 -1.91 1.82 -17.82
C PHE A 415 -1.12 3.18 -17.79
N ASN A 416 -1.64 4.33 -18.26
CA ASN A 416 -0.91 5.42 -18.96
C ASN A 416 0.52 5.79 -18.47
N MET A 417 1.46 5.94 -19.40
CA MET A 417 2.85 6.31 -19.13
C MET A 417 3.26 7.60 -19.89
N PHE A 418 2.49 8.68 -19.74
CA PHE A 418 2.93 9.97 -20.28
C PHE A 418 4.23 10.41 -19.60
N GLN A 419 5.18 10.93 -20.38
CA GLN A 419 6.50 11.36 -19.93
C GLN A 419 6.80 12.80 -20.36
N GLY A 420 7.85 13.39 -19.80
CA GLY A 420 8.25 14.78 -20.06
C GLY A 420 7.53 15.77 -19.16
N SER A 421 7.59 17.06 -19.49
CA SER A 421 7.01 18.13 -18.67
C SER A 421 5.53 18.37 -18.96
N ILE A 422 4.79 18.84 -17.96
CA ILE A 422 3.47 19.43 -18.17
C ILE A 422 3.59 20.63 -19.12
N PRO A 423 2.81 20.72 -20.21
CA PRO A 423 2.92 21.84 -21.15
C PRO A 423 2.59 23.19 -20.51
N PRO A 424 3.51 24.19 -20.49
CA PRO A 424 3.21 25.53 -19.96
C PRO A 424 2.07 26.24 -20.70
N SER A 425 1.85 25.86 -21.97
CA SER A 425 0.76 26.35 -22.81
C SER A 425 -0.63 25.98 -22.27
N PHE A 426 -0.75 25.05 -21.31
CA PHE A 426 -2.03 24.72 -20.67
C PHE A 426 -2.66 25.93 -19.96
N SER A 427 -1.87 26.96 -19.61
CA SER A 427 -2.35 28.27 -19.15
C SER A 427 -3.38 28.96 -20.06
N SER A 428 -3.44 28.58 -21.34
CA SER A 428 -4.42 29.07 -22.31
C SER A 428 -5.82 28.47 -22.14
N LEU A 429 -5.98 27.37 -21.41
CA LEU A 429 -7.23 26.67 -21.15
C LEU A 429 -8.07 27.40 -20.07
N LYS A 430 -8.43 28.65 -20.34
CA LYS A 430 -9.05 29.55 -19.36
C LYS A 430 -10.35 29.02 -18.75
N GLY A 431 -11.06 28.12 -19.43
CA GLY A 431 -12.32 27.53 -18.96
C GLY A 431 -12.16 26.29 -18.07
N ILE A 432 -10.94 25.74 -17.93
CA ILE A 432 -10.72 24.45 -17.27
C ILE A 432 -11.13 24.50 -15.79
N GLU A 433 -11.91 23.51 -15.36
CA GLU A 433 -12.33 23.31 -13.98
C GLU A 433 -11.63 22.09 -13.35
N THR A 434 -11.35 21.05 -14.13
CA THR A 434 -10.64 19.84 -13.70
C THR A 434 -9.44 19.59 -14.59
N LEU A 435 -8.27 19.41 -13.97
CA LEU A 435 -7.05 18.95 -14.62
C LEU A 435 -6.49 17.78 -13.81
N ASP A 436 -6.63 16.57 -14.33
CA ASP A 436 -6.06 15.35 -13.75
C ASP A 436 -5.01 14.76 -14.69
N LEU A 437 -3.75 14.80 -14.23
CA LEU A 437 -2.59 14.21 -14.91
C LEU A 437 -1.87 13.23 -13.97
N SER A 438 -2.57 12.69 -12.98
CA SER A 438 -1.97 11.85 -11.95
C SER A 438 -1.52 10.49 -12.48
N HIS A 439 -0.64 9.82 -11.72
CA HIS A 439 -0.09 8.49 -12.01
C HIS A 439 0.49 8.38 -13.41
N ASN A 440 1.29 9.37 -13.81
CA ASN A 440 2.05 9.30 -15.05
C ASN A 440 3.54 9.33 -14.74
N ASN A 441 4.37 9.30 -15.77
CA ASN A 441 5.82 9.43 -15.65
C ASN A 441 6.26 10.88 -15.95
N LEU A 442 5.40 11.88 -15.67
CA LEU A 442 5.72 13.28 -15.92
C LEU A 442 6.86 13.71 -15.01
N SER A 443 7.78 14.49 -15.56
CA SER A 443 8.98 14.95 -14.89
C SER A 443 9.10 16.47 -14.98
N SER A 444 10.14 17.02 -14.36
CA SER A 444 10.44 18.47 -14.35
C SER A 444 9.53 19.27 -13.41
N GLN A 445 9.70 20.59 -13.43
CA GLN A 445 8.94 21.54 -12.61
C GLN A 445 7.49 21.66 -13.06
N ILE A 446 6.61 21.88 -12.08
CA ILE A 446 5.23 22.31 -12.33
C ILE A 446 5.28 23.71 -12.96
N PRO A 447 4.72 23.93 -14.17
CA PRO A 447 4.79 25.24 -14.83
C PRO A 447 4.05 26.32 -14.04
N GLU A 448 4.73 27.43 -13.77
CA GLU A 448 4.14 28.60 -13.11
C GLU A 448 2.94 29.16 -13.90
N ASP A 449 2.93 29.01 -15.22
CA ASP A 449 1.84 29.47 -16.09
C ASP A 449 0.47 28.85 -15.74
N LEU A 450 0.44 27.68 -15.09
CA LEU A 450 -0.81 27.06 -14.61
C LEU A 450 -1.56 27.96 -13.61
N ALA A 451 -0.87 28.94 -13.01
CA ALA A 451 -1.45 30.00 -12.21
C ALA A 451 -2.59 30.77 -12.89
N ALA A 452 -2.54 30.87 -14.22
CA ALA A 452 -3.49 31.64 -15.01
C ALA A 452 -4.89 30.99 -15.06
N LEU A 453 -5.04 29.75 -14.58
CA LEU A 453 -6.26 28.96 -14.66
C LEU A 453 -7.27 29.36 -13.56
N MET A 454 -7.90 30.52 -13.73
CA MET A 454 -8.77 31.15 -12.72
C MET A 454 -10.03 30.36 -12.34
N PHE A 455 -10.46 29.41 -13.19
CA PHE A 455 -11.68 28.60 -12.99
C PHE A 455 -11.39 27.20 -12.43
N LEU A 456 -10.12 26.84 -12.27
CA LEU A 456 -9.69 25.53 -11.81
C LEU A 456 -10.24 25.25 -10.40
N LYS A 457 -10.92 24.11 -10.25
CA LYS A 457 -11.51 23.59 -9.02
C LYS A 457 -10.77 22.36 -8.52
N ASN A 458 -10.33 21.49 -9.42
CA ASN A 458 -9.60 20.26 -9.11
C ASN A 458 -8.28 20.22 -9.89
N LEU A 459 -7.17 20.11 -9.16
CA LEU A 459 -5.85 19.89 -9.72
C LEU A 459 -5.22 18.65 -9.07
N ASN A 460 -5.05 17.60 -9.85
CA ASN A 460 -4.43 16.35 -9.42
C ASN A 460 -3.21 16.05 -10.29
N LEU A 461 -2.03 16.12 -9.68
CA LEU A 461 -0.73 15.79 -10.29
C LEU A 461 0.00 14.71 -9.48
N SER A 462 -0.73 13.95 -8.65
CA SER A 462 -0.15 12.94 -7.78
C SER A 462 0.51 11.80 -8.58
N PHE A 463 1.39 11.02 -7.94
CA PHE A 463 2.06 9.86 -8.54
C PHE A 463 2.78 10.20 -9.86
N ASN A 464 3.64 11.22 -9.82
CA ASN A 464 4.51 11.60 -10.94
C ASN A 464 5.96 11.74 -10.45
N ASN A 465 6.88 12.12 -11.34
CA ASN A 465 8.27 12.42 -11.02
C ASN A 465 8.54 13.94 -11.02
N LEU A 466 7.56 14.74 -10.58
CA LEU A 466 7.69 16.19 -10.60
C LEU A 466 8.72 16.63 -9.55
N VAL A 467 9.59 17.55 -9.95
CA VAL A 467 10.71 18.06 -9.13
C VAL A 467 10.71 19.58 -9.15
N GLU A 468 11.14 20.20 -8.05
CA GLU A 468 11.22 21.66 -7.97
C GLU A 468 12.49 22.27 -8.59
N SER A 469 13.54 21.48 -8.84
CA SER A 469 14.77 21.99 -9.48
C SER A 469 15.46 20.90 -10.31
N PRO A 470 16.05 21.23 -11.48
CA PRO A 470 16.74 20.23 -12.29
C PRO A 470 18.10 19.88 -11.66
N GLY A 471 18.25 18.66 -11.15
CA GLY A 471 19.45 17.87 -11.42
C GLY A 471 20.67 17.90 -10.49
N GLU A 472 20.71 18.60 -9.34
CA GLU A 472 21.85 18.47 -8.42
C GLU A 472 21.44 18.36 -6.95
N ARG A 473 22.11 17.47 -6.20
CA ARG A 473 21.99 17.36 -4.74
C ARG A 473 22.24 18.75 -4.14
N MET A 474 21.19 19.33 -3.58
CA MET A 474 21.19 20.70 -3.06
C MET A 474 22.21 20.84 -1.91
N ASN A 475 23.22 21.69 -2.11
CA ASN A 475 24.08 22.20 -1.04
C ASN A 475 23.25 23.08 -0.09
N VAL A 476 23.55 23.08 1.21
CA VAL A 476 22.93 23.92 2.25
C VAL A 476 22.91 25.42 1.88
N ARG A 477 23.89 25.92 1.10
CA ARG A 477 23.87 27.30 0.57
C ARG A 477 22.81 27.54 -0.51
N ASP A 478 22.54 26.54 -1.35
CA ASP A 478 21.52 26.61 -2.40
C ASP A 478 20.12 26.31 -1.85
N ALA A 479 20.01 25.59 -0.73
CA ALA A 479 18.74 25.43 0.01
C ALA A 479 18.11 26.77 0.44
N VAL A 480 18.94 27.79 0.71
CA VAL A 480 18.46 29.14 1.04
C VAL A 480 17.94 29.91 -0.19
N LYS A 481 18.43 29.59 -1.39
CA LYS A 481 17.89 30.11 -2.67
C LYS A 481 16.75 29.25 -3.24
N GLY A 482 16.69 27.96 -2.93
CA GLY A 482 15.57 27.08 -3.26
C GLY A 482 14.30 27.37 -2.43
N LEU A 483 14.46 28.03 -1.28
CA LEU A 483 13.35 28.52 -0.44
C LEU A 483 12.44 29.56 -1.11
N THR A 484 12.89 30.20 -2.20
CA THR A 484 12.04 31.11 -3.00
C THR A 484 11.14 30.39 -4.01
N THR A 485 11.43 29.15 -4.40
CA THR A 485 10.80 28.49 -5.56
C THR A 485 9.48 27.76 -5.25
N ILE A 486 9.32 27.09 -4.09
CA ILE A 486 7.99 26.60 -3.65
C ILE A 486 6.99 27.75 -3.66
N LYS A 487 7.45 28.92 -3.21
CA LYS A 487 6.59 30.09 -3.14
C LYS A 487 5.97 30.33 -4.50
N GLU A 488 6.68 30.28 -5.62
CA GLU A 488 6.14 30.64 -6.94
C GLU A 488 5.24 29.55 -7.56
N VAL A 489 5.56 28.26 -7.40
CA VAL A 489 4.70 27.16 -7.88
C VAL A 489 3.35 27.14 -7.17
N PHE A 490 3.36 27.27 -5.85
CA PHE A 490 2.14 27.35 -5.07
C PHE A 490 1.49 28.74 -5.07
N LEU A 491 2.25 29.83 -5.22
CA LEU A 491 1.70 31.19 -5.42
C LEU A 491 0.94 31.23 -6.75
N GLY A 492 1.47 30.57 -7.78
CA GLY A 492 0.84 30.49 -9.08
C GLY A 492 -0.55 29.89 -8.97
N VAL A 493 -0.64 28.65 -8.49
CA VAL A 493 -1.92 27.94 -8.38
C VAL A 493 -2.82 28.51 -7.26
N GLY A 494 -2.23 29.05 -6.19
CA GLY A 494 -2.92 29.48 -4.96
C GLY A 494 -3.38 30.95 -4.90
N ILE A 495 -2.66 31.92 -5.48
CA ILE A 495 -2.99 33.36 -5.35
C ILE A 495 -4.17 33.77 -6.25
N HIS A 496 -4.31 33.16 -7.42
CA HIS A 496 -5.34 33.57 -8.40
C HIS A 496 -6.50 32.57 -8.55
N GLY A 497 -6.33 31.32 -8.10
CA GLY A 497 -7.36 30.28 -8.07
C GLY A 497 -8.43 30.54 -7.01
N LYS A 498 -9.28 31.57 -7.20
CA LYS A 498 -10.42 31.90 -6.31
C LYS A 498 -11.49 30.79 -6.20
N ARG A 499 -11.26 29.61 -6.77
CA ARG A 499 -12.21 28.50 -6.84
C ARG A 499 -11.61 27.12 -6.59
N LEU A 500 -10.28 27.03 -6.40
CA LEU A 500 -9.61 25.75 -6.19
C LEU A 500 -10.12 25.10 -4.89
N GLN A 501 -10.63 23.88 -5.02
CA GLN A 501 -11.24 23.10 -3.95
C GLN A 501 -10.37 21.89 -3.60
N HIS A 502 -9.82 21.22 -4.60
CA HIS A 502 -9.01 20.02 -4.43
C HIS A 502 -7.63 20.24 -5.03
N LEU A 503 -6.61 20.03 -4.20
CA LEU A 503 -5.21 20.09 -4.58
C LEU A 503 -4.55 18.78 -4.15
N ASN A 504 -4.08 17.99 -5.11
CA ASN A 504 -3.38 16.75 -4.85
C ASN A 504 -2.05 16.69 -5.63
N PHE A 505 -0.93 16.79 -4.91
CA PHE A 505 0.43 16.65 -5.42
C PHE A 505 1.18 15.49 -4.76
N SER A 506 0.47 14.53 -4.16
CA SER A 506 1.12 13.46 -3.42
C SER A 506 1.96 12.53 -4.28
N THR A 507 2.92 11.83 -3.67
CA THR A 507 3.80 10.88 -4.36
C THR A 507 4.53 11.52 -5.55
N ASN A 508 5.31 12.54 -5.24
CA ASN A 508 6.23 13.23 -6.16
C ASN A 508 7.58 13.44 -5.44
N SER A 509 8.48 14.20 -6.06
CA SER A 509 9.78 14.57 -5.49
C SER A 509 9.85 16.07 -5.19
N LEU A 510 8.76 16.66 -4.70
CA LEU A 510 8.67 18.08 -4.39
C LEU A 510 9.46 18.42 -3.13
N GLN A 511 10.29 19.47 -3.18
CA GLN A 511 11.16 19.94 -2.10
C GLN A 511 10.83 21.39 -1.74
N GLY A 512 11.15 21.84 -0.51
CA GLY A 512 10.99 23.24 -0.04
C GLY A 512 9.89 23.43 1.02
N VAL A 513 9.48 24.67 1.34
CA VAL A 513 8.51 24.94 2.45
C VAL A 513 7.07 25.19 2.01
N ILE A 514 6.09 24.57 2.67
CA ILE A 514 4.66 24.78 2.38
C ILE A 514 4.31 26.29 2.40
N PRO A 515 3.66 26.80 1.33
CA PRO A 515 3.28 28.21 1.20
C PRO A 515 2.26 28.66 2.27
N THR A 516 2.29 29.95 2.62
CA THR A 516 1.32 30.52 3.56
C THR A 516 0.04 31.02 2.90
N ASN A 517 0.05 31.29 1.59
CA ASN A 517 -1.02 31.99 0.86
C ASN A 517 -1.75 31.03 -0.09
N LEU A 518 -2.58 30.14 0.49
CA LEU A 518 -3.41 29.20 -0.27
C LEU A 518 -4.83 29.74 -0.48
N SER A 519 -5.55 29.18 -1.46
CA SER A 519 -6.94 29.56 -1.74
C SER A 519 -7.88 29.19 -0.60
N ASN A 520 -8.63 30.17 -0.09
CA ASN A 520 -9.62 29.96 0.99
C ASN A 520 -10.80 29.04 0.60
N TYR A 521 -10.89 28.61 -0.66
CA TYR A 521 -11.91 27.68 -1.16
C TYR A 521 -11.51 26.21 -1.04
N LEU A 522 -10.25 25.93 -0.69
CA LEU A 522 -9.74 24.58 -0.55
C LEU A 522 -10.53 23.78 0.48
N SER A 523 -11.03 22.62 0.05
CA SER A 523 -11.69 21.61 0.85
C SER A 523 -10.80 20.40 1.09
N SER A 524 -9.80 20.16 0.24
CA SER A 524 -8.84 19.06 0.34
C SER A 524 -7.45 19.49 -0.09
N ILE A 525 -6.44 19.15 0.73
CA ILE A 525 -5.03 19.30 0.41
C ILE A 525 -4.35 17.96 0.68
N ASP A 526 -3.73 17.39 -0.34
CA ASP A 526 -2.85 16.22 -0.23
C ASP A 526 -1.49 16.54 -0.83
N LEU A 527 -0.48 16.59 0.05
CA LEU A 527 0.94 16.80 -0.28
C LEU A 527 1.80 15.65 0.27
N SER A 528 1.19 14.50 0.54
CA SER A 528 1.88 13.35 1.12
C SER A 528 2.95 12.77 0.20
N TYR A 529 3.88 11.98 0.74
CA TYR A 529 4.96 11.32 -0.02
C TYR A 529 5.75 12.29 -0.91
N ASN A 530 6.35 13.31 -0.28
CA ASN A 530 7.22 14.29 -0.91
C ASN A 530 8.42 14.58 0.00
N ASP A 531 9.30 15.49 -0.41
CA ASP A 531 10.49 15.92 0.32
C ASP A 531 10.31 17.33 0.96
N LEU A 532 9.07 17.72 1.31
CA LEU A 532 8.77 19.06 1.82
C LEU A 532 9.40 19.29 3.21
N VAL A 533 9.96 20.48 3.43
CA VAL A 533 10.63 20.91 4.65
C VAL A 533 9.91 22.10 5.31
N GLY A 534 10.40 22.55 6.48
CA GLY A 534 9.86 23.71 7.19
C GLY A 534 8.63 23.39 8.04
N LYS A 535 7.92 24.43 8.49
CA LYS A 535 6.81 24.30 9.45
C LYS A 535 5.46 24.23 8.76
N ILE A 536 4.49 23.55 9.39
CA ILE A 536 3.09 23.64 8.98
C ILE A 536 2.60 25.10 9.15
N PRO A 537 2.10 25.76 8.11
CA PRO A 537 1.69 27.16 8.18
C PRO A 537 0.50 27.39 9.12
N ALA A 538 0.65 28.32 10.07
CA ALA A 538 -0.47 28.75 10.93
C ALA A 538 -1.62 29.41 10.13
N SER A 539 -1.32 29.92 8.93
CA SER A 539 -2.29 30.49 7.99
C SER A 539 -3.28 29.46 7.44
N PHE A 540 -3.05 28.15 7.59
CA PHE A 540 -4.05 27.13 7.26
C PHE A 540 -5.38 27.34 7.99
N SER A 541 -5.36 28.06 9.13
CA SER A 541 -6.57 28.50 9.82
C SER A 541 -7.50 29.41 9.00
N SER A 542 -7.05 30.02 7.89
CA SER A 542 -7.91 30.77 6.98
C SER A 542 -8.71 29.88 6.02
N LEU A 543 -8.34 28.60 5.90
CA LEU A 543 -8.95 27.63 4.98
C LEU A 543 -10.24 27.05 5.58
N SER A 544 -11.23 27.91 5.83
CA SER A 544 -12.48 27.57 6.55
C SER A 544 -13.30 26.42 5.94
N ARG A 545 -13.05 26.04 4.67
CA ARG A 545 -13.72 24.94 3.97
C ARG A 545 -12.94 23.62 4.02
N LEU A 546 -11.73 23.62 4.59
CA LEU A 546 -10.84 22.47 4.60
C LEU A 546 -11.46 21.32 5.41
N THR A 547 -11.54 20.17 4.76
CA THR A 547 -12.10 18.93 5.31
C THR A 547 -11.05 17.83 5.40
N HIS A 548 -10.05 17.84 4.52
CA HIS A 548 -8.97 16.86 4.47
C HIS A 548 -7.64 17.59 4.34
N LEU A 549 -6.71 17.26 5.24
CA LEU A 549 -5.33 17.71 5.21
C LEU A 549 -4.42 16.50 5.35
N ASP A 550 -3.67 16.20 4.30
CA ASP A 550 -2.70 15.10 4.28
C ASP A 550 -1.30 15.63 3.92
N LEU A 551 -0.38 15.47 4.87
CA LEU A 551 1.04 15.83 4.78
C LEU A 551 1.93 14.62 5.15
N PHE A 552 1.37 13.40 5.11
CA PHE A 552 2.05 12.16 5.49
C PHE A 552 3.35 11.96 4.69
N THR A 553 4.42 11.47 5.33
CA THR A 553 5.73 11.21 4.67
C THR A 553 6.30 12.46 4.00
N ASN A 554 6.87 13.33 4.82
CA ASN A 554 7.63 14.51 4.40
C ASN A 554 8.77 14.79 5.41
N ASN A 555 9.50 15.89 5.24
CA ASN A 555 10.58 16.35 6.12
C ASN A 555 10.16 17.57 6.98
N LEU A 556 8.88 17.68 7.35
CA LEU A 556 8.35 18.83 8.08
C LEU A 556 8.85 18.87 9.53
N ILE A 557 9.04 20.09 10.05
CA ILE A 557 9.57 20.38 11.39
C ILE A 557 8.68 21.36 12.16
N GLY A 558 9.02 21.62 13.43
CA GLY A 558 8.24 22.51 14.31
C GLY A 558 6.97 21.83 14.84
N GLY A 559 6.12 22.58 15.53
CA GLY A 559 4.91 22.02 16.16
C GLY A 559 3.64 22.16 15.34
N ILE A 560 2.65 21.33 15.68
CA ILE A 560 1.29 21.40 15.12
C ILE A 560 0.68 22.75 15.51
N PRO A 561 0.29 23.62 14.55
CA PRO A 561 -0.27 24.93 14.87
C PRO A 561 -1.61 24.80 15.63
N PRO A 562 -1.77 25.44 16.81
CA PRO A 562 -3.04 25.42 17.53
C PRO A 562 -4.22 25.99 16.72
N SER A 563 -3.92 26.86 15.76
CA SER A 563 -4.90 27.48 14.86
C SER A 563 -5.60 26.48 13.93
N LEU A 564 -5.05 25.27 13.72
CA LEU A 564 -5.74 24.19 13.01
C LEU A 564 -7.04 23.77 13.71
N GLY A 565 -7.10 23.90 15.04
CA GLY A 565 -8.31 23.63 15.82
C GLY A 565 -9.48 24.58 15.53
N ASN A 566 -9.27 25.66 14.76
CA ASN A 566 -10.34 26.57 14.34
C ASN A 566 -11.11 26.06 13.09
N LEU A 567 -10.63 25.00 12.44
CA LEU A 567 -11.20 24.49 11.18
C LEU A 567 -12.36 23.53 11.43
N SER A 568 -13.54 24.07 11.75
CA SER A 568 -14.72 23.29 12.16
C SER A 568 -15.18 22.19 11.19
N LEU A 569 -14.84 22.27 9.90
CA LEU A 569 -15.19 21.27 8.88
C LEU A 569 -14.15 20.16 8.70
N LEU A 570 -13.01 20.24 9.39
CA LEU A 570 -11.91 19.30 9.27
C LEU A 570 -12.31 17.90 9.77
N ARG A 571 -12.13 16.90 8.90
CA ARG A 571 -12.47 15.48 9.14
C ARG A 571 -11.23 14.61 9.22
N THR A 572 -10.23 14.91 8.40
CA THR A 572 -8.99 14.13 8.33
C THR A 572 -7.80 15.06 8.48
N VAL A 573 -6.91 14.68 9.40
CA VAL A 573 -5.59 15.27 9.57
C VAL A 573 -4.59 14.13 9.60
N ASP A 574 -3.75 14.05 8.57
CA ASP A 574 -2.61 13.14 8.52
C ASP A 574 -1.29 13.92 8.42
N LEU A 575 -0.47 13.81 9.44
CA LEU A 575 0.85 14.43 9.57
C LEU A 575 1.92 13.37 9.88
N GLY A 576 1.63 12.10 9.63
CA GLY A 576 2.52 11.00 9.99
C GLY A 576 3.84 11.03 9.23
N VAL A 577 4.87 10.36 9.76
CA VAL A 577 6.20 10.20 9.14
C VAL A 577 6.81 11.56 8.76
N ASN A 578 7.13 12.35 9.78
CA ASN A 578 7.75 13.66 9.64
C ASN A 578 8.74 13.90 10.80
N SER A 579 9.29 15.11 10.93
CA SER A 579 10.14 15.53 12.05
C SER A 579 9.45 16.58 12.94
N ILE A 580 8.12 16.50 13.10
CA ILE A 580 7.30 17.44 13.88
C ILE A 580 7.63 17.28 15.37
N THR A 581 7.84 18.40 16.06
CA THR A 581 8.19 18.50 17.49
C THR A 581 7.09 19.22 18.27
N GLY A 582 7.27 19.43 19.58
CA GLY A 582 6.29 20.16 20.40
C GLY A 582 5.17 19.25 20.91
N THR A 583 4.01 19.82 21.23
CA THR A 583 2.89 19.09 21.85
C THR A 583 1.67 19.05 20.91
N ILE A 584 0.74 18.13 21.18
CA ILE A 584 -0.56 18.09 20.50
C ILE A 584 -1.43 19.24 21.07
N PRO A 585 -1.87 20.21 20.26
CA PRO A 585 -2.66 21.34 20.77
C PRO A 585 -4.03 20.89 21.28
N HIS A 586 -4.44 21.42 22.44
CA HIS A 586 -5.77 21.15 23.00
C HIS A 586 -6.92 21.48 22.04
N SER A 587 -6.75 22.51 21.21
CA SER A 587 -7.75 22.95 20.22
C SER A 587 -8.11 21.90 19.18
N ILE A 588 -7.22 20.94 18.87
CA ILE A 588 -7.53 19.80 17.98
C ILE A 588 -8.63 18.92 18.60
N GLY A 589 -8.61 18.77 19.92
CA GLY A 589 -9.64 18.04 20.68
C GLY A 589 -11.04 18.66 20.61
N LEU A 590 -11.17 19.87 20.07
CA LEU A 590 -12.43 20.61 19.96
C LEU A 590 -13.04 20.58 18.54
N LEU A 591 -12.40 19.88 17.60
CA LEU A 591 -12.88 19.75 16.23
C LEU A 591 -14.13 18.84 16.18
N PRO A 592 -15.32 19.36 15.80
CA PRO A 592 -16.57 18.63 15.95
C PRO A 592 -16.79 17.51 14.92
N ASN A 593 -16.04 17.55 13.82
CA ASN A 593 -16.21 16.64 12.69
C ASN A 593 -14.99 15.73 12.47
N LEU A 594 -13.99 15.76 13.36
CA LEU A 594 -12.75 15.01 13.20
C LEU A 594 -13.03 13.49 13.25
N GLN A 595 -12.62 12.78 12.21
CA GLN A 595 -12.82 11.34 12.02
C GLN A 595 -11.50 10.58 12.04
N VAL A 596 -10.46 11.15 11.44
CA VAL A 596 -9.12 10.55 11.35
C VAL A 596 -8.10 11.56 11.86
N PHE A 597 -7.35 11.15 12.88
CA PHE A 597 -6.22 11.92 13.39
C PHE A 597 -4.98 11.03 13.39
N SER A 598 -4.06 11.33 12.48
CA SER A 598 -2.81 10.60 12.26
C SER A 598 -1.62 11.54 12.39
N ILE A 599 -0.72 11.23 13.33
CA ILE A 599 0.48 12.00 13.66
C ILE A 599 1.66 11.06 14.02
N GLY A 600 1.56 9.78 13.63
CA GLY A 600 2.55 8.77 13.98
C GLY A 600 3.94 9.04 13.39
N MET A 601 4.99 8.43 13.93
CA MET A 601 6.38 8.56 13.46
C MET A 601 6.85 10.02 13.40
N ASN A 602 6.78 10.70 14.55
CA ASN A 602 7.21 12.08 14.73
C ASN A 602 8.03 12.21 16.04
N LYS A 603 8.34 13.44 16.45
CA LYS A 603 9.10 13.77 17.67
C LYS A 603 8.24 14.55 18.68
N LEU A 604 6.94 14.25 18.75
CA LEU A 604 6.00 14.94 19.63
C LEU A 604 6.19 14.53 21.09
N LEU A 605 6.04 15.51 21.98
CA LEU A 605 6.20 15.42 23.44
C LEU A 605 4.89 15.77 24.15
N GLY A 606 4.86 15.60 25.47
CA GLY A 606 3.72 16.00 26.31
C GLY A 606 2.65 14.91 26.37
N THR A 607 1.42 15.28 26.71
CA THR A 607 0.30 14.34 26.86
C THR A 607 -0.68 14.44 25.68
N VAL A 608 -1.42 13.37 25.43
CA VAL A 608 -2.57 13.43 24.52
C VAL A 608 -3.69 14.25 25.20
N PRO A 609 -4.18 15.35 24.61
CA PRO A 609 -5.18 16.20 25.24
C PRO A 609 -6.46 15.42 25.55
N PRO A 610 -7.01 15.49 26.77
CA PRO A 610 -8.23 14.75 27.15
C PRO A 610 -9.43 15.01 26.25
N ALA A 611 -9.54 16.23 25.69
CA ALA A 611 -10.60 16.59 24.75
C ALA A 611 -10.60 15.70 23.48
N LEU A 612 -9.43 15.21 23.03
CA LEU A 612 -9.33 14.32 21.87
C LEU A 612 -10.04 12.99 22.10
N TYR A 613 -10.00 12.49 23.35
CA TYR A 613 -10.70 11.26 23.75
C TYR A 613 -12.21 11.42 23.89
N ASN A 614 -12.75 12.62 23.65
CA ASN A 614 -14.18 12.91 23.74
C ASN A 614 -14.82 13.24 22.37
N ILE A 615 -14.07 13.09 21.27
CA ILE A 615 -14.56 13.34 19.91
C ILE A 615 -15.38 12.13 19.45
N SER A 616 -16.70 12.18 19.62
CA SER A 616 -17.60 11.07 19.26
C SER A 616 -17.58 10.67 17.77
N THR A 617 -17.12 11.55 16.88
CA THR A 617 -16.95 11.28 15.45
C THR A 617 -15.66 10.55 15.10
N LEU A 618 -14.71 10.44 16.04
CA LEU A 618 -13.40 9.86 15.79
C LEU A 618 -13.51 8.37 15.50
N THR A 619 -12.89 7.96 14.40
CA THR A 619 -12.86 6.58 13.91
C THR A 619 -11.45 6.00 13.95
N HIS A 620 -10.43 6.81 13.72
CA HIS A 620 -9.02 6.39 13.68
C HIS A 620 -8.16 7.37 14.47
N LEU A 621 -7.38 6.85 15.41
CA LEU A 621 -6.38 7.58 16.18
C LEU A 621 -5.02 6.88 16.01
N PHE A 622 -4.13 7.50 15.24
CA PHE A 622 -2.80 6.96 14.93
C PHE A 622 -1.73 7.93 15.43
N ILE A 623 -1.09 7.59 16.56
CA ILE A 623 -0.07 8.44 17.19
C ILE A 623 1.23 7.68 17.48
N LEU A 624 1.38 6.48 16.89
CA LEU A 624 2.51 5.58 17.13
C LEU A 624 3.87 6.25 16.95
N ILE A 625 4.91 5.75 17.61
CA ILE A 625 6.30 6.21 17.41
C ILE A 625 6.42 7.73 17.64
N ASN A 626 6.22 8.14 18.88
CA ASN A 626 6.41 9.49 19.38
C ASN A 626 6.96 9.42 20.82
N GLN A 627 7.09 10.56 21.50
CA GLN A 627 7.53 10.64 22.90
C GLN A 627 6.38 11.11 23.81
N LEU A 628 5.15 10.67 23.51
CA LEU A 628 3.95 11.07 24.25
C LEU A 628 3.87 10.33 25.59
N THR A 629 3.44 11.06 26.62
CA THR A 629 3.29 10.62 28.01
C THR A 629 1.82 10.70 28.44
N GLY A 630 1.52 10.31 29.68
CA GLY A 630 0.16 10.33 30.24
C GLY A 630 -0.46 8.94 30.23
N SER A 631 -1.80 8.86 30.27
CA SER A 631 -2.53 7.60 30.35
C SER A 631 -3.74 7.58 29.44
N LEU A 632 -4.10 6.40 28.95
CA LEU A 632 -5.37 6.19 28.23
C LEU A 632 -6.56 6.29 29.21
N PRO A 633 -7.63 7.04 28.88
CA PRO A 633 -8.81 7.12 29.73
C PRO A 633 -9.49 5.77 29.93
N GLN A 634 -9.94 5.50 31.16
CA GLN A 634 -10.58 4.22 31.49
C GLN A 634 -11.94 4.03 30.80
N ASP A 635 -12.59 5.12 30.38
CA ASP A 635 -13.88 5.18 29.70
C ASP A 635 -13.76 5.39 28.17
N ILE A 636 -12.55 5.28 27.59
CA ILE A 636 -12.30 5.53 26.17
C ILE A 636 -13.22 4.74 25.20
N GLY A 637 -13.57 3.50 25.56
CA GLY A 637 -14.48 2.67 24.75
C GLY A 637 -15.95 3.11 24.82
N LEU A 638 -16.29 4.01 25.75
CA LEU A 638 -17.61 4.64 25.86
C LEU A 638 -17.62 6.04 25.24
N THR A 639 -16.55 6.81 25.42
CA THR A 639 -16.45 8.20 24.92
C THR A 639 -16.21 8.27 23.42
N LEU A 640 -15.60 7.23 22.82
CA LEU A 640 -15.34 7.12 21.37
C LEU A 640 -16.17 5.97 20.74
N PRO A 641 -17.50 6.12 20.59
CA PRO A 641 -18.39 5.03 20.16
C PRO A 641 -18.19 4.58 18.70
N ASN A 642 -17.58 5.43 17.86
CA ASN A 642 -17.32 5.15 16.45
C ASN A 642 -15.89 4.66 16.18
N LEU A 643 -15.08 4.46 17.21
CA LEU A 643 -13.67 4.09 17.10
C LEU A 643 -13.52 2.73 16.41
N GLN A 644 -12.77 2.73 15.31
CA GLN A 644 -12.43 1.55 14.53
C GLN A 644 -10.97 1.17 14.73
N SER A 645 -10.08 2.14 14.87
CA SER A 645 -8.66 1.85 15.08
C SER A 645 -8.02 2.81 16.08
N ILE A 646 -7.25 2.27 17.01
CA ILE A 646 -6.40 3.01 17.92
C ILE A 646 -5.00 2.40 17.89
N VAL A 647 -4.04 3.18 17.39
CA VAL A 647 -2.62 2.79 17.26
C VAL A 647 -1.81 3.85 17.97
N VAL A 648 -1.45 3.55 19.21
CA VAL A 648 -0.78 4.47 20.13
C VAL A 648 0.57 3.94 20.60
N GLY A 649 0.98 2.77 20.09
CA GLY A 649 2.19 2.09 20.51
C GLY A 649 3.49 2.87 20.25
N GLU A 650 4.61 2.37 20.77
CA GLU A 650 5.93 3.03 20.71
C GLU A 650 5.87 4.48 21.24
N ASN A 651 5.29 4.65 22.42
CA ASN A 651 5.20 5.90 23.17
C ASN A 651 5.51 5.66 24.65
N LEU A 652 5.62 6.72 25.44
CA LEU A 652 5.83 6.67 26.90
C LEU A 652 4.51 6.68 27.69
N LEU A 653 3.45 6.10 27.12
CA LEU A 653 2.13 6.04 27.75
C LEU A 653 2.18 5.09 28.95
N SER A 654 1.52 5.49 30.04
CA SER A 654 1.53 4.81 31.34
C SER A 654 0.11 4.60 31.88
N GLY A 655 -0.01 4.00 33.05
CA GLY A 655 -1.30 3.73 33.68
C GLY A 655 -1.90 2.38 33.29
N THR A 656 -3.14 2.12 33.69
CA THR A 656 -3.77 0.81 33.54
C THR A 656 -4.45 0.63 32.19
N PHE A 657 -4.43 -0.60 31.64
CA PHE A 657 -5.16 -0.93 30.42
C PHE A 657 -6.66 -0.58 30.54
N PRO A 658 -7.27 0.19 29.60
CA PRO A 658 -8.65 0.65 29.73
C PRO A 658 -9.69 -0.47 29.66
N VAL A 659 -10.47 -0.63 30.73
CA VAL A 659 -11.50 -1.70 30.82
C VAL A 659 -12.66 -1.47 29.85
N SER A 660 -13.00 -0.20 29.57
CA SER A 660 -14.12 0.13 28.67
C SER A 660 -13.88 -0.27 27.21
N LEU A 661 -12.64 -0.60 26.80
CA LEU A 661 -12.37 -1.04 25.43
C LEU A 661 -13.18 -2.28 25.07
N SER A 662 -13.54 -3.14 26.03
CA SER A 662 -14.48 -4.26 25.85
C SER A 662 -15.85 -3.86 25.25
N ASN A 663 -16.20 -2.57 25.29
CA ASN A 663 -17.44 -2.01 24.74
C ASN A 663 -17.29 -1.43 23.32
N ALA A 664 -16.08 -1.36 22.76
CA ALA A 664 -15.82 -0.78 21.43
C ALA A 664 -16.24 -1.73 20.30
N SER A 665 -17.52 -1.73 19.93
CA SER A 665 -18.10 -2.73 19.01
C SER A 665 -17.64 -2.63 17.55
N ARG A 666 -17.05 -1.50 17.15
CA ARG A 666 -16.55 -1.24 15.78
C ARG A 666 -15.04 -1.42 15.64
N MET A 667 -14.37 -1.83 16.73
CA MET A 667 -12.92 -1.97 16.78
C MET A 667 -12.44 -3.02 15.77
N LYS A 668 -11.48 -2.61 14.94
CA LYS A 668 -10.76 -3.41 13.95
C LYS A 668 -9.28 -3.56 14.32
N MET A 669 -8.66 -2.49 14.82
CA MET A 669 -7.24 -2.48 15.17
C MET A 669 -7.02 -1.83 16.53
N LEU A 670 -6.48 -2.61 17.47
CA LEU A 670 -6.05 -2.14 18.78
C LEU A 670 -4.56 -2.42 18.92
N ASP A 671 -3.77 -1.36 18.89
CA ASP A 671 -2.32 -1.43 18.98
C ASP A 671 -1.82 -0.44 20.04
N VAL A 672 -1.41 -1.01 21.18
CA VAL A 672 -0.85 -0.30 22.33
C VAL A 672 0.55 -0.82 22.65
N SER A 673 1.23 -1.46 21.69
CA SER A 673 2.51 -2.12 21.93
C SER A 673 3.62 -1.14 22.28
N ALA A 674 4.71 -1.58 22.91
CA ALA A 674 5.84 -0.73 23.27
C ALA A 674 5.42 0.53 24.03
N SER A 675 4.70 0.32 25.13
CA SER A 675 4.24 1.35 26.06
C SER A 675 4.53 0.91 27.51
N ASN A 676 4.32 1.80 28.48
CA ASN A 676 4.50 1.50 29.91
C ASN A 676 3.16 1.16 30.59
N LEU A 677 2.23 0.48 29.88
CA LEU A 677 0.93 0.12 30.43
C LEU A 677 1.03 -1.00 31.46
N LEU A 678 0.22 -0.90 32.50
CA LEU A 678 0.21 -1.79 33.66
C LEU A 678 -1.12 -2.51 33.81
N GLY A 679 -1.11 -3.58 34.60
CA GLY A 679 -2.31 -4.25 35.09
C GLY A 679 -2.87 -5.32 34.15
N PRO A 680 -4.01 -5.93 34.52
CA PRO A 680 -4.58 -7.03 33.77
C PRO A 680 -5.33 -6.55 32.52
N VAL A 681 -5.28 -7.38 31.47
CA VAL A 681 -6.17 -7.22 30.32
C VAL A 681 -7.58 -7.69 30.72
N PRO A 682 -8.65 -6.93 30.43
CA PRO A 682 -10.02 -7.31 30.76
C PRO A 682 -10.39 -8.68 30.19
N PHE A 683 -10.91 -9.58 31.03
CA PHE A 683 -11.25 -10.95 30.61
C PHE A 683 -12.33 -11.00 29.52
N ASP A 684 -13.07 -9.92 29.31
CA ASP A 684 -14.14 -9.76 28.34
C ASP A 684 -13.79 -8.83 27.16
N LEU A 685 -12.49 -8.55 26.93
CA LEU A 685 -12.02 -7.64 25.87
C LEU A 685 -12.66 -7.93 24.50
N GLY A 686 -12.72 -9.20 24.09
CA GLY A 686 -13.28 -9.63 22.82
C GLY A 686 -14.80 -9.69 22.76
N ARG A 687 -15.53 -9.30 23.82
CA ARG A 687 -16.99 -9.48 23.92
C ARG A 687 -17.77 -8.82 22.78
N MET A 688 -17.39 -7.61 22.38
CA MET A 688 -18.11 -6.83 21.37
C MET A 688 -17.33 -6.62 20.06
N MET A 689 -16.03 -6.95 20.02
CA MET A 689 -15.12 -6.63 18.90
C MET A 689 -15.16 -7.69 17.77
N LYS A 690 -16.31 -7.89 17.13
CA LYS A 690 -16.47 -8.94 16.08
C LYS A 690 -15.63 -8.68 14.83
N ASP A 691 -15.31 -7.42 14.57
CA ASP A 691 -14.54 -6.99 13.40
C ASP A 691 -13.03 -6.82 13.68
N LEU A 692 -12.56 -7.21 14.88
CA LEU A 692 -11.15 -7.11 15.26
C LEU A 692 -10.28 -7.96 14.34
N THR A 693 -9.31 -7.32 13.68
CA THR A 693 -8.32 -7.96 12.80
C THR A 693 -6.93 -7.94 13.41
N LYS A 694 -6.58 -6.93 14.20
CA LYS A 694 -5.26 -6.81 14.84
C LYS A 694 -5.39 -6.43 16.31
N LEU A 695 -4.74 -7.21 17.16
CA LEU A 695 -4.58 -6.95 18.59
C LEU A 695 -3.09 -7.02 18.94
N ARG A 696 -2.49 -5.88 19.25
CA ARG A 696 -1.08 -5.78 19.67
C ARG A 696 -0.96 -5.13 21.04
N LEU A 697 -0.46 -5.93 21.96
CA LEU A 697 -0.25 -5.62 23.37
C LEU A 697 1.22 -5.76 23.76
N GLY A 698 2.09 -6.12 22.80
CA GLY A 698 3.50 -6.46 23.01
C GLY A 698 4.31 -5.36 23.71
N VAL A 699 5.43 -5.71 24.33
CA VAL A 699 6.37 -4.78 24.97
C VAL A 699 5.65 -3.81 25.94
N ASN A 700 5.09 -4.34 27.02
CA ASN A 700 4.43 -3.57 28.07
C ASN A 700 4.70 -4.20 29.46
N HIS A 701 4.01 -3.72 30.50
CA HIS A 701 4.00 -4.31 31.84
C HIS A 701 2.63 -4.91 32.19
N LEU A 702 1.96 -5.52 31.20
CA LEU A 702 0.66 -6.17 31.36
C LEU A 702 0.82 -7.57 31.92
N GLY A 703 -0.20 -8.02 32.67
CA GLY A 703 -0.16 -9.31 33.36
C GLY A 703 0.48 -9.21 34.75
N SER A 704 0.26 -10.24 35.56
CA SER A 704 0.67 -10.30 36.96
C SER A 704 1.52 -11.53 37.29
N GLY A 705 1.90 -12.32 36.27
CA GLY A 705 2.54 -13.62 36.40
C GLY A 705 1.61 -14.73 36.89
N ASN A 706 0.30 -14.45 37.02
CA ASN A 706 -0.66 -15.34 37.65
C ASN A 706 -1.36 -16.24 36.63
N ALA A 707 -1.87 -17.39 37.10
CA ALA A 707 -2.53 -18.39 36.27
C ALA A 707 -3.77 -17.89 35.50
N ASN A 708 -4.35 -16.75 35.88
CA ASN A 708 -5.56 -16.20 35.28
C ASN A 708 -5.31 -15.09 34.25
N ASP A 709 -4.06 -14.70 34.00
CA ASP A 709 -3.75 -13.56 33.14
C ASP A 709 -4.25 -13.76 31.69
N LEU A 710 -4.29 -15.00 31.22
CA LEU A 710 -4.74 -15.36 29.86
C LEU A 710 -6.26 -15.54 29.70
N ARG A 711 -7.08 -15.25 30.72
CA ARG A 711 -8.55 -15.44 30.64
C ARG A 711 -9.21 -14.65 29.53
N PHE A 712 -8.64 -13.52 29.11
CA PHE A 712 -9.18 -12.68 28.04
C PHE A 712 -9.20 -13.40 26.68
N ILE A 713 -8.29 -14.36 26.44
CA ILE A 713 -8.26 -15.15 25.19
C ILE A 713 -9.60 -15.86 24.94
N ASN A 714 -10.29 -16.28 26.00
CA ASN A 714 -11.62 -16.91 25.88
C ASN A 714 -12.65 -15.98 25.23
N SER A 715 -12.55 -14.67 25.45
CA SER A 715 -13.45 -13.70 24.82
C SER A 715 -13.07 -13.40 23.37
N LEU A 716 -11.78 -13.55 23.01
CA LEU A 716 -11.26 -13.32 21.66
C LEU A 716 -11.71 -14.39 20.66
N THR A 717 -12.26 -15.52 21.10
CA THR A 717 -12.89 -16.51 20.19
C THR A 717 -14.10 -15.91 19.44
N ASN A 718 -14.66 -14.81 19.94
CA ASN A 718 -15.72 -14.06 19.24
C ASN A 718 -15.18 -13.17 18.11
N CYS A 719 -13.87 -12.93 18.05
CA CYS A 719 -13.20 -12.11 17.04
C CYS A 719 -12.86 -12.97 15.80
N SER A 720 -13.87 -13.35 15.03
CA SER A 720 -13.72 -14.30 13.90
C SER A 720 -12.87 -13.79 12.73
N LYS A 721 -12.50 -12.50 12.73
CA LYS A 721 -11.66 -11.85 11.71
C LYS A 721 -10.23 -11.58 12.19
N LEU A 722 -9.86 -12.05 13.38
CA LEU A 722 -8.53 -11.80 13.95
C LEU A 722 -7.45 -12.42 13.04
N GLN A 723 -6.44 -11.62 12.71
CA GLN A 723 -5.31 -11.97 11.84
C GLN A 723 -4.01 -11.89 12.64
N LYS A 724 -3.81 -10.78 13.36
CA LYS A 724 -2.60 -10.54 14.15
C LYS A 724 -2.92 -10.53 15.63
N PHE A 725 -2.26 -11.39 16.38
CA PHE A 725 -2.36 -11.41 17.83
C PHE A 725 -0.97 -11.44 18.45
N ASP A 726 -0.61 -10.33 19.09
CA ASP A 726 0.68 -10.10 19.71
C ASP A 726 0.49 -9.62 21.15
N PHE A 727 1.11 -10.31 22.08
CA PHE A 727 1.21 -9.93 23.49
C PHE A 727 2.60 -10.28 24.05
N ASP A 728 3.63 -10.21 23.20
CA ASP A 728 5.02 -10.48 23.57
C ASP A 728 5.54 -9.52 24.68
N GLU A 729 6.67 -9.84 25.29
CA GLU A 729 7.41 -8.96 26.19
C GLU A 729 6.52 -8.27 27.25
N ASN A 730 5.93 -9.09 28.10
CA ASN A 730 5.00 -8.69 29.15
C ASN A 730 5.16 -9.59 30.39
N GLY A 731 4.31 -9.37 31.40
CA GLY A 731 4.24 -10.17 32.62
C GLY A 731 3.12 -11.21 32.61
N PHE A 732 2.66 -11.72 31.45
CA PHE A 732 1.58 -12.72 31.42
C PHE A 732 2.06 -14.07 31.97
N GLY A 733 1.35 -14.60 32.97
CA GLY A 733 1.55 -15.95 33.49
C GLY A 733 0.43 -16.93 33.14
N GLY A 734 0.61 -18.18 33.56
CA GLY A 734 -0.37 -19.26 33.38
C GLY A 734 -0.17 -20.10 32.13
N VAL A 735 -1.15 -20.95 31.84
CA VAL A 735 -1.10 -21.93 30.74
C VAL A 735 -1.94 -21.42 29.57
N LEU A 736 -1.45 -21.59 28.33
CA LEU A 736 -2.24 -21.32 27.13
C LEU A 736 -3.55 -22.13 27.17
N PRO A 737 -4.73 -21.46 27.14
CA PRO A 737 -6.00 -22.15 27.32
C PRO A 737 -6.36 -22.99 26.09
N THR A 738 -7.07 -24.10 26.28
CA THR A 738 -7.51 -24.98 25.18
C THR A 738 -8.47 -24.28 24.20
N SER A 739 -9.13 -23.20 24.64
CA SER A 739 -9.98 -22.33 23.82
C SER A 739 -9.22 -21.63 22.70
N ILE A 740 -7.88 -21.59 22.74
CA ILE A 740 -7.05 -21.06 21.66
C ILE A 740 -7.37 -21.72 20.31
N ALA A 741 -7.77 -23.00 20.31
CA ALA A 741 -8.18 -23.72 19.11
C ALA A 741 -9.39 -23.09 18.39
N ASN A 742 -10.20 -22.32 19.12
CA ASN A 742 -11.41 -21.64 18.64
C ASN A 742 -11.15 -20.18 18.23
N LEU A 743 -9.91 -19.70 18.26
CA LEU A 743 -9.58 -18.40 17.67
C LEU A 743 -9.74 -18.43 16.14
N SER A 744 -9.73 -17.25 15.53
CA SER A 744 -9.87 -17.07 14.09
C SER A 744 -8.90 -17.94 13.29
N SER A 745 -9.43 -18.66 12.29
CA SER A 745 -8.63 -19.39 11.31
C SER A 745 -7.89 -18.48 10.32
N HIS A 746 -8.14 -17.16 10.36
CA HIS A 746 -7.42 -16.15 9.58
C HIS A 746 -6.15 -15.64 10.27
N LEU A 747 -5.81 -16.17 11.45
CA LEU A 747 -4.55 -15.81 12.14
C LEU A 747 -3.35 -16.07 11.22
N ASP A 748 -2.58 -15.02 10.98
CA ASP A 748 -1.32 -15.02 10.23
C ASP A 748 -0.10 -14.82 11.15
N GLU A 749 -0.30 -14.22 12.33
CA GLU A 749 0.75 -13.86 13.29
C GLU A 749 0.25 -14.13 14.72
N PHE A 750 1.01 -14.96 15.46
CA PHE A 750 0.80 -15.22 16.87
C PHE A 750 2.14 -15.07 17.61
N LEU A 751 2.27 -14.01 18.40
CA LEU A 751 3.47 -13.68 19.16
C LEU A 751 3.12 -13.61 20.65
N ALA A 752 3.77 -14.47 21.44
CA ALA A 752 3.58 -14.57 22.88
C ALA A 752 4.91 -14.77 23.63
N GLY A 753 6.02 -14.39 22.98
CA GLY A 753 7.36 -14.51 23.53
C GLY A 753 7.60 -13.62 24.74
N ARG A 754 8.72 -13.83 25.45
CA ARG A 754 9.21 -12.99 26.56
C ARG A 754 8.16 -12.75 27.64
N ASN A 755 7.52 -13.83 28.09
CA ASN A 755 6.50 -13.81 29.13
C ASN A 755 6.82 -14.86 30.22
N GLN A 756 5.87 -15.13 31.12
CA GLN A 756 5.98 -16.14 32.19
C GLN A 756 5.05 -17.33 31.94
N LEU A 757 4.82 -17.68 30.66
CA LEU A 757 3.89 -18.74 30.28
C LEU A 757 4.45 -20.12 30.60
N VAL A 758 3.59 -21.01 31.11
CA VAL A 758 3.94 -22.37 31.54
C VAL A 758 3.06 -23.42 30.85
N GLY A 759 3.40 -24.70 31.04
CA GLY A 759 2.63 -25.84 30.52
C GLY A 759 3.11 -26.28 29.13
N ASN A 760 2.28 -27.06 28.45
CA ASN A 760 2.61 -27.61 27.12
C ASN A 760 2.02 -26.73 26.01
N ILE A 761 2.65 -26.75 24.84
CA ILE A 761 2.06 -26.16 23.62
C ILE A 761 0.82 -27.00 23.25
N PRO A 762 -0.39 -26.40 23.19
CA PRO A 762 -1.61 -27.16 22.95
C PRO A 762 -1.69 -27.65 21.48
N PRO A 763 -2.05 -28.92 21.19
CA PRO A 763 -2.22 -29.43 19.83
C PRO A 763 -3.25 -28.66 18.98
N GLY A 764 -4.18 -27.99 19.65
CA GLY A 764 -5.19 -27.12 19.05
C GLY A 764 -4.64 -25.94 18.26
N ILE A 765 -3.35 -25.58 18.43
CA ILE A 765 -2.68 -24.54 17.61
C ILE A 765 -2.70 -24.86 16.11
N SER A 766 -2.83 -26.15 15.78
CA SER A 766 -2.87 -26.63 14.40
C SER A 766 -4.11 -26.19 13.60
N THR A 767 -5.09 -25.52 14.23
CA THR A 767 -6.23 -24.91 13.55
C THR A 767 -5.87 -23.63 12.78
N PHE A 768 -4.73 -23.01 13.08
CA PHE A 768 -4.28 -21.75 12.46
C PHE A 768 -3.59 -21.97 11.11
N VAL A 769 -4.30 -22.59 10.16
CA VAL A 769 -3.70 -23.02 8.87
C VAL A 769 -3.11 -21.89 8.01
N ASN A 770 -3.43 -20.63 8.30
CA ASN A 770 -2.88 -19.44 7.63
C ASN A 770 -1.69 -18.81 8.37
N LEU A 771 -1.28 -19.37 9.51
CA LEU A 771 -0.22 -18.82 10.35
C LEU A 771 1.10 -18.78 9.58
N ALA A 772 1.69 -17.59 9.51
CA ALA A 772 2.98 -17.31 8.90
C ALA A 772 4.07 -17.12 9.96
N ASN A 773 3.77 -16.44 11.08
CA ASN A 773 4.73 -16.15 12.14
C ASN A 773 4.22 -16.71 13.47
N PHE A 774 5.03 -17.55 14.12
CA PHE A 774 4.71 -18.13 15.42
C PHE A 774 5.89 -18.03 16.39
N GLY A 775 5.76 -17.16 17.39
CA GLY A 775 6.78 -16.90 18.42
C GLY A 775 6.27 -17.21 19.82
N LEU A 776 6.98 -18.08 20.55
CA LEU A 776 6.78 -18.42 21.96
C LEU A 776 8.09 -18.32 22.77
N GLU A 777 9.09 -17.65 22.21
CA GLU A 777 10.44 -17.60 22.74
C GLU A 777 10.51 -17.02 24.17
N GLN A 778 11.54 -17.37 24.93
CA GLN A 778 11.79 -16.81 26.27
C GLN A 778 10.57 -16.91 27.20
N ASN A 779 10.10 -18.13 27.42
CA ASN A 779 9.01 -18.49 28.32
C ASN A 779 9.39 -19.73 29.16
N PHE A 780 8.43 -20.32 29.86
CA PHE A 780 8.61 -21.56 30.63
C PHE A 780 7.81 -22.74 30.06
N PHE A 781 7.57 -22.77 28.74
CA PHE A 781 6.90 -23.90 28.08
C PHE A 781 7.71 -25.18 28.25
N SER A 782 7.02 -26.28 28.51
CA SER A 782 7.60 -27.60 28.76
C SER A 782 6.92 -28.68 27.90
N GLY A 783 7.33 -29.95 28.06
CA GLY A 783 6.81 -31.04 27.25
C GLY A 783 7.46 -31.10 25.87
N VAL A 784 6.74 -31.57 24.85
CA VAL A 784 7.25 -31.78 23.49
C VAL A 784 6.59 -30.81 22.51
N ILE A 785 7.22 -30.55 21.35
CA ILE A 785 6.54 -29.91 20.23
C ILE A 785 5.47 -30.88 19.68
N PRO A 786 4.17 -30.50 19.64
CA PRO A 786 3.11 -31.36 19.11
C PRO A 786 3.35 -31.71 17.65
N PHE A 787 3.11 -32.96 17.25
CA PHE A 787 3.32 -33.40 15.86
C PHE A 787 2.41 -32.65 14.88
N GLU A 788 1.27 -32.13 15.34
CA GLU A 788 0.31 -31.37 14.55
C GLU A 788 0.87 -30.03 14.03
N ILE A 789 2.02 -29.56 14.53
CA ILE A 789 2.69 -28.36 14.01
C ILE A 789 2.89 -28.43 12.50
N GLY A 790 3.14 -29.63 11.95
CA GLY A 790 3.31 -29.85 10.51
C GLY A 790 2.05 -29.63 9.66
N LYS A 791 0.90 -29.28 10.26
CA LYS A 791 -0.29 -28.82 9.53
C LYS A 791 -0.19 -27.34 9.12
N LEU A 792 0.68 -26.55 9.74
CA LEU A 792 0.83 -25.11 9.50
C LEU A 792 1.69 -24.82 8.26
N ARG A 793 1.25 -25.27 7.07
CA ARG A 793 2.07 -25.22 5.84
C ARG A 793 2.43 -23.82 5.33
N ASN A 794 1.76 -22.79 5.84
CA ASN A 794 2.04 -21.40 5.51
C ASN A 794 3.10 -20.76 6.42
N LEU A 795 3.60 -21.50 7.42
CA LEU A 795 4.53 -20.99 8.40
C LEU A 795 5.86 -20.64 7.73
N LYS A 796 6.30 -19.42 8.03
CA LYS A 796 7.52 -18.78 7.53
C LYS A 796 8.56 -18.63 8.63
N LEU A 797 8.13 -18.28 9.84
CA LEU A 797 8.99 -18.13 11.01
C LEU A 797 8.41 -18.90 12.20
N LEU A 798 9.26 -19.72 12.82
CA LEU A 798 8.95 -20.45 14.05
C LEU A 798 10.05 -20.20 15.09
N ASP A 799 9.70 -19.55 16.19
CA ASP A 799 10.62 -19.30 17.30
C ASP A 799 10.06 -19.84 18.62
N PHE A 800 10.64 -20.94 19.09
CA PHE A 800 10.37 -21.55 20.40
C PHE A 800 11.61 -21.54 21.30
N SER A 801 12.59 -20.68 21.00
CA SER A 801 13.84 -20.63 21.74
C SER A 801 13.66 -20.27 23.22
N ARG A 802 14.66 -20.55 24.05
CA ARG A 802 14.68 -20.15 25.48
C ARG A 802 13.46 -20.62 26.25
N ASN A 803 13.18 -21.92 26.19
CA ASN A 803 12.09 -22.57 26.89
C ASN A 803 12.58 -23.83 27.61
N LYS A 804 11.66 -24.63 28.16
CA LYS A 804 11.94 -25.93 28.80
C LYS A 804 11.42 -27.10 27.94
N LEU A 805 11.28 -26.90 26.62
CA LEU A 805 10.80 -27.94 25.70
C LEU A 805 11.82 -29.08 25.62
N SER A 806 11.33 -30.29 25.42
CA SER A 806 12.10 -31.53 25.54
C SER A 806 11.66 -32.58 24.52
N GLY A 807 12.37 -33.72 24.50
CA GLY A 807 12.10 -34.80 23.56
C GLY A 807 12.68 -34.53 22.16
N PRO A 808 12.41 -35.41 21.19
CA PRO A 808 12.95 -35.27 19.85
C PRO A 808 12.25 -34.18 19.04
N ILE A 809 13.01 -33.49 18.18
CA ILE A 809 12.45 -32.59 17.18
C ILE A 809 11.53 -33.41 16.24
N PRO A 810 10.23 -33.09 16.13
CA PRO A 810 9.29 -33.92 15.40
C PRO A 810 9.53 -33.87 13.90
N LYS A 811 9.49 -35.04 13.24
CA LYS A 811 9.67 -35.16 11.78
C LYS A 811 8.68 -34.32 10.97
N SER A 812 7.51 -34.01 11.54
CA SER A 812 6.47 -33.21 10.90
C SER A 812 6.86 -31.75 10.66
N ILE A 813 7.91 -31.22 11.29
CA ILE A 813 8.50 -29.91 10.92
C ILE A 813 8.94 -29.89 9.45
N GLY A 814 9.34 -31.05 8.90
CA GLY A 814 9.65 -31.18 7.46
C GLY A 814 8.46 -30.88 6.53
N ASN A 815 7.22 -30.80 7.05
CA ASN A 815 6.05 -30.41 6.24
C ASN A 815 5.88 -28.89 6.09
N LEU A 816 6.69 -28.09 6.78
CA LEU A 816 6.61 -26.62 6.80
C LEU A 816 7.38 -26.02 5.61
N THR A 817 6.96 -26.33 4.39
CA THR A 817 7.75 -26.07 3.17
C THR A 817 8.05 -24.60 2.87
N ARG A 818 7.44 -23.63 3.58
CA ARG A 818 7.63 -22.18 3.41
C ARG A 818 8.47 -21.53 4.53
N ILE A 819 8.99 -22.34 5.45
CA ILE A 819 9.75 -21.83 6.60
C ILE A 819 11.10 -21.28 6.13
N PHE A 820 11.40 -20.03 6.48
CA PHE A 820 12.70 -19.40 6.25
C PHE A 820 13.51 -19.26 7.54
N GLY A 821 12.87 -19.23 8.72
CA GLY A 821 13.54 -19.13 10.02
C GLY A 821 13.03 -20.15 11.03
N LEU A 822 13.93 -20.98 11.57
CA LEU A 822 13.64 -21.99 12.59
C LEU A 822 14.56 -21.81 13.81
N PHE A 823 14.00 -21.36 14.92
CA PHE A 823 14.71 -21.09 16.16
C PHE A 823 14.21 -21.99 17.29
N LEU A 824 15.03 -22.95 17.71
CA LEU A 824 14.73 -23.92 18.77
C LEU A 824 15.82 -23.93 19.86
N HIS A 825 16.72 -22.95 19.85
CA HIS A 825 17.87 -22.90 20.75
C HIS A 825 17.50 -22.71 22.22
N GLU A 826 18.43 -23.00 23.12
CA GLU A 826 18.24 -22.88 24.58
C GLU A 826 16.99 -23.64 25.07
N ASN A 827 16.96 -24.95 24.81
CA ASN A 827 15.91 -25.88 25.22
C ASN A 827 16.53 -27.23 25.65
N ASN A 828 15.69 -28.23 25.93
CA ASN A 828 16.09 -29.58 26.31
C ASN A 828 15.82 -30.62 25.19
N PHE A 829 15.86 -30.21 23.91
CA PHE A 829 15.62 -31.13 22.79
C PHE A 829 16.72 -32.20 22.71
N ASN A 830 16.32 -33.46 22.50
CA ASN A 830 17.24 -34.60 22.40
C ASN A 830 17.06 -35.37 21.09
N GLY A 831 17.83 -36.45 20.89
CA GLY A 831 17.80 -37.20 19.64
C GLY A 831 18.56 -36.49 18.52
N THR A 832 18.23 -36.80 17.26
CA THR A 832 18.98 -36.33 16.08
C THR A 832 18.21 -35.27 15.30
N ILE A 833 18.90 -34.48 14.46
CA ILE A 833 18.25 -33.64 13.45
C ILE A 833 17.42 -34.54 12.50
N PRO A 834 16.12 -34.29 12.29
CA PRO A 834 15.28 -35.12 11.42
C PRO A 834 15.72 -35.07 9.95
N SER A 835 15.80 -36.23 9.29
CA SER A 835 16.11 -36.29 7.85
C SER A 835 15.07 -35.58 6.98
N SER A 836 13.83 -35.43 7.47
CA SER A 836 12.74 -34.73 6.77
C SER A 836 13.00 -33.22 6.57
N PHE A 837 14.05 -32.66 7.19
CA PHE A 837 14.49 -31.29 6.91
C PHE A 837 14.91 -31.10 5.45
N GLU A 838 15.18 -32.17 4.70
CA GLU A 838 15.38 -32.09 3.24
C GLU A 838 14.22 -31.45 2.47
N ASN A 839 13.03 -31.34 3.08
CA ASN A 839 11.82 -30.80 2.44
C ASN A 839 11.61 -29.29 2.67
N ILE A 840 12.35 -28.64 3.58
CA ILE A 840 12.16 -27.22 3.92
C ILE A 840 13.14 -26.31 3.15
N LEU A 841 13.02 -26.37 1.82
CA LEU A 841 13.99 -25.81 0.87
C LEU A 841 14.16 -24.28 0.91
N ASP A 842 13.23 -23.55 1.55
CA ASP A 842 13.26 -22.09 1.68
C ASP A 842 13.99 -21.62 2.96
N LEU A 843 14.52 -22.54 3.78
CA LEU A 843 15.15 -22.22 5.07
C LEU A 843 16.41 -21.37 4.89
N GLN A 844 16.45 -20.21 5.56
CA GLN A 844 17.58 -19.28 5.56
C GLN A 844 18.36 -19.33 6.89
N THR A 845 17.64 -19.44 8.01
CA THR A 845 18.25 -19.46 9.35
C THR A 845 17.82 -20.69 10.12
N LEU A 846 18.80 -21.47 10.58
CA LEU A 846 18.60 -22.63 11.44
C LEU A 846 19.39 -22.45 12.74
N ASN A 847 18.70 -22.31 13.86
CA ASN A 847 19.34 -22.22 15.17
C ASN A 847 18.80 -23.29 16.14
N LEU A 848 19.64 -24.28 16.44
CA LEU A 848 19.36 -25.41 17.34
C LEU A 848 20.33 -25.44 18.53
N SER A 849 21.07 -24.36 18.78
CA SER A 849 22.13 -24.35 19.79
C SER A 849 21.62 -24.53 21.22
N TYR A 850 22.51 -24.86 22.16
CA TYR A 850 22.16 -25.04 23.57
C TYR A 850 21.00 -26.03 23.76
N ASN A 851 21.21 -27.26 23.30
CA ASN A 851 20.27 -28.38 23.42
C ASN A 851 21.02 -29.68 23.77
N LEU A 852 20.30 -30.80 23.81
CA LEU A 852 20.83 -32.14 24.10
C LEU A 852 20.86 -33.02 22.83
N LEU A 853 21.04 -32.42 21.65
CA LEU A 853 21.02 -33.15 20.37
C LEU A 853 22.29 -33.98 20.20
N VAL A 854 22.14 -35.18 19.64
CA VAL A 854 23.19 -36.20 19.48
C VAL A 854 23.25 -36.69 18.03
N GLY A 855 24.30 -37.47 17.72
CA GLY A 855 24.48 -38.10 16.42
C GLY A 855 25.17 -37.20 15.39
N PRO A 856 25.30 -37.65 14.13
CA PRO A 856 25.94 -36.87 13.08
C PRO A 856 25.05 -35.75 12.54
N ILE A 857 25.66 -34.65 12.11
CA ILE A 857 24.99 -33.62 11.32
C ILE A 857 24.61 -34.26 9.97
N PRO A 858 23.31 -34.34 9.60
CA PRO A 858 22.90 -35.02 8.39
C PRO A 858 23.44 -34.34 7.11
N GLN A 859 23.92 -35.14 6.15
CA GLN A 859 24.31 -34.63 4.83
C GLN A 859 23.18 -33.88 4.11
N THR A 860 21.92 -34.20 4.43
CA THR A 860 20.72 -33.56 3.84
C THR A 860 20.60 -32.07 4.17
N VAL A 861 21.26 -31.57 5.23
CA VAL A 861 21.32 -30.12 5.53
C VAL A 861 21.92 -29.33 4.36
N SER A 862 22.83 -29.94 3.59
CA SER A 862 23.41 -29.34 2.38
C SER A 862 22.44 -29.15 1.21
N LEU A 863 21.26 -29.79 1.24
CA LEU A 863 20.22 -29.60 0.22
C LEU A 863 19.50 -28.26 0.38
N LEU A 864 19.65 -27.61 1.54
CA LEU A 864 19.00 -26.35 1.87
C LEU A 864 19.81 -25.15 1.34
N SER A 865 19.89 -25.02 0.02
CA SER A 865 20.76 -24.04 -0.66
C SER A 865 20.51 -22.56 -0.31
N THR A 866 19.37 -22.26 0.31
CA THR A 866 18.98 -20.92 0.77
C THR A 866 19.58 -20.53 2.12
N LEU A 867 20.18 -21.48 2.86
CA LEU A 867 20.74 -21.22 4.18
C LEU A 867 21.82 -20.13 4.14
N SER A 868 21.65 -19.14 5.01
CA SER A 868 22.60 -18.07 5.29
C SER A 868 23.23 -18.20 6.68
N SER A 869 22.51 -18.71 7.67
CA SER A 869 23.05 -18.88 9.03
C SER A 869 22.66 -20.25 9.61
N ILE A 870 23.67 -20.96 10.12
CA ILE A 870 23.53 -22.25 10.80
C ILE A 870 24.21 -22.14 12.16
N ASN A 871 23.43 -22.28 13.23
CA ASN A 871 23.97 -22.38 14.58
C ASN A 871 23.52 -23.68 15.26
N LEU A 872 24.48 -24.56 15.52
CA LEU A 872 24.33 -25.86 16.17
C LEU A 872 25.20 -25.97 17.45
N ALA A 873 25.69 -24.84 17.95
CA ALA A 873 26.61 -24.78 19.07
C ALA A 873 26.06 -25.43 20.34
N HIS A 874 26.94 -25.82 21.26
CA HIS A 874 26.55 -26.34 22.59
C HIS A 874 25.53 -27.48 22.48
N ASN A 875 25.92 -28.55 21.80
CA ASN A 875 25.17 -29.81 21.67
C ASN A 875 26.14 -30.99 21.82
N PHE A 876 25.68 -32.20 21.54
CA PHE A 876 26.49 -33.43 21.58
C PHE A 876 26.61 -34.06 20.18
N PHE A 877 26.70 -33.25 19.13
CA PHE A 877 26.88 -33.77 17.76
C PHE A 877 28.23 -34.47 17.62
N THR A 878 28.24 -35.61 16.94
CA THR A 878 29.41 -36.50 16.78
C THR A 878 29.74 -36.75 15.30
N GLY A 879 30.93 -37.27 15.01
CA GLY A 879 31.33 -37.59 13.63
C GLY A 879 31.85 -36.37 12.85
N PRO A 880 32.11 -36.50 11.54
CA PRO A 880 32.68 -35.42 10.74
C PRO A 880 31.65 -34.37 10.32
N LEU A 881 32.15 -33.14 10.12
CA LEU A 881 31.39 -32.09 9.44
C LEU A 881 31.19 -32.52 7.97
N PRO A 882 29.94 -32.60 7.46
CA PRO A 882 29.68 -33.08 6.10
C PRO A 882 30.38 -32.24 5.03
N LEU A 883 31.03 -32.91 4.08
CA LEU A 883 31.73 -32.24 2.98
C LEU A 883 30.76 -31.46 2.07
N GLU A 884 29.50 -31.87 2.02
CA GLU A 884 28.45 -31.22 1.23
C GLU A 884 28.06 -29.83 1.74
N ILE A 885 28.42 -29.45 2.99
CA ILE A 885 28.19 -28.07 3.49
C ILE A 885 28.81 -27.02 2.56
N GLY A 886 29.91 -27.36 1.88
CA GLY A 886 30.52 -26.51 0.85
C GLY A 886 29.64 -26.23 -0.38
N LYS A 887 28.42 -26.76 -0.46
CA LYS A 887 27.41 -26.42 -1.50
C LYS A 887 26.54 -25.22 -1.12
N LEU A 888 26.60 -24.77 0.14
CA LEU A 888 25.77 -23.68 0.67
C LEU A 888 26.37 -22.31 0.29
N ASN A 889 26.17 -21.91 -0.96
CA ASN A 889 26.78 -20.68 -1.51
C ASN A 889 26.29 -19.37 -0.85
N ASN A 890 25.17 -19.42 -0.12
CA ASN A 890 24.59 -18.28 0.58
C ASN A 890 25.04 -18.18 2.05
N LEU A 891 25.81 -19.16 2.56
CA LEU A 891 26.18 -19.25 3.95
C LEU A 891 27.09 -18.08 4.36
N GLN A 892 26.64 -17.33 5.35
CA GLN A 892 27.29 -16.20 6.00
C GLN A 892 27.83 -16.58 7.38
N GLU A 893 27.09 -17.41 8.11
CA GLU A 893 27.46 -17.83 9.47
C GLU A 893 27.36 -19.35 9.62
N LEU A 894 28.43 -19.95 10.13
CA LEU A 894 28.44 -21.35 10.55
C LEU A 894 29.06 -21.47 11.95
N ASP A 895 28.22 -21.81 12.91
CA ASP A 895 28.62 -22.10 14.28
C ASP A 895 28.25 -23.54 14.64
N VAL A 896 29.28 -24.35 14.86
CA VAL A 896 29.16 -25.73 15.37
C VAL A 896 30.04 -25.94 16.60
N SER A 897 30.38 -24.84 17.28
CA SER A 897 31.24 -24.84 18.46
C SER A 897 30.68 -25.70 19.60
N ASN A 898 31.53 -26.08 20.55
CA ASN A 898 31.11 -26.79 21.77
C ASN A 898 30.30 -28.06 21.45
N ASN A 899 30.89 -28.95 20.65
CA ASN A 899 30.31 -30.23 20.24
C ASN A 899 31.38 -31.35 20.32
N LEU A 900 31.04 -32.55 19.86
CA LEU A 900 31.94 -33.71 19.79
C LEU A 900 32.31 -34.05 18.33
N LEU A 901 32.33 -33.05 17.45
CA LEU A 901 32.64 -33.25 16.03
C LEU A 901 34.11 -33.61 15.86
N SER A 902 34.40 -34.53 14.93
CA SER A 902 35.73 -35.13 14.77
C SER A 902 36.13 -35.22 13.29
N GLY A 903 37.34 -35.68 13.00
CA GLY A 903 37.82 -35.78 11.62
C GLY A 903 38.34 -34.44 11.08
N HIS A 904 38.48 -34.33 9.76
CA HIS A 904 39.10 -33.17 9.13
C HIS A 904 38.07 -32.07 8.84
N ILE A 905 38.49 -30.81 8.95
CA ILE A 905 37.71 -29.68 8.43
C ILE A 905 37.64 -29.83 6.89
N PRO A 906 36.44 -29.91 6.28
CA PRO A 906 36.30 -30.12 4.85
C PRO A 906 36.88 -28.95 4.04
N SER A 907 37.73 -29.24 3.05
CA SER A 907 38.25 -28.21 2.14
C SER A 907 37.16 -27.53 1.30
N SER A 908 36.03 -28.20 1.10
CA SER A 908 34.85 -27.68 0.40
C SER A 908 34.23 -26.46 1.09
N LEU A 909 34.46 -26.22 2.38
CA LEU A 909 34.02 -25.00 3.07
C LEU A 909 34.56 -23.73 2.41
N GLY A 910 35.74 -23.79 1.78
CA GLY A 910 36.29 -22.67 1.00
C GLY A 910 35.42 -22.21 -0.18
N ASN A 911 34.41 -23.00 -0.58
CA ASN A 911 33.44 -22.62 -1.60
C ASN A 911 32.32 -21.70 -1.08
N CYS A 912 32.17 -21.54 0.24
CA CYS A 912 31.14 -20.67 0.84
C CYS A 912 31.62 -19.21 0.82
N LEU A 913 31.68 -18.60 -0.37
CA LEU A 913 32.33 -17.30 -0.59
C LEU A 913 31.71 -16.11 0.17
N ARG A 914 30.51 -16.29 0.73
CA ARG A 914 29.78 -15.28 1.53
C ARG A 914 30.00 -15.43 3.04
N LEU A 915 30.83 -16.37 3.49
CA LEU A 915 31.04 -16.64 4.90
C LEU A 915 31.74 -15.45 5.58
N GLU A 916 31.10 -14.94 6.62
CA GLU A 916 31.53 -13.82 7.47
C GLU A 916 31.97 -14.33 8.86
N SER A 917 31.33 -15.39 9.37
CA SER A 917 31.67 -15.98 10.69
C SER A 917 31.76 -17.51 10.61
N LEU A 918 32.88 -18.06 11.10
CA LEU A 918 33.13 -19.49 11.20
C LEU A 918 33.64 -19.86 12.60
N LEU A 919 32.79 -20.53 13.37
CA LEU A 919 33.02 -20.91 14.77
C LEU A 919 33.01 -22.44 14.90
N LEU A 920 34.19 -23.03 15.09
CA LEU A 920 34.42 -24.47 15.20
C LEU A 920 35.05 -24.87 16.54
N GLU A 921 35.16 -23.94 17.49
CA GLU A 921 35.89 -24.13 18.73
C GLU A 921 35.30 -25.22 19.63
N PHE A 922 36.11 -25.75 20.55
CA PHE A 922 35.70 -26.81 21.48
C PHE A 922 35.09 -28.02 20.76
N ASN A 923 35.85 -28.58 19.83
CA ASN A 923 35.55 -29.81 19.11
C ASN A 923 36.77 -30.73 19.06
N MET A 924 36.67 -31.83 18.32
CA MET A 924 37.74 -32.82 18.14
C MET A 924 38.27 -32.82 16.69
N PHE A 925 38.24 -31.68 15.99
CA PHE A 925 38.75 -31.59 14.62
C PHE A 925 40.25 -31.81 14.58
N GLN A 926 40.71 -32.53 13.55
CA GLN A 926 42.11 -32.94 13.37
C GLN A 926 42.60 -32.64 11.94
N GLY A 927 43.92 -32.76 11.73
CA GLY A 927 44.55 -32.42 10.46
C GLY A 927 44.83 -30.92 10.31
N SER A 928 45.20 -30.47 9.10
CA SER A 928 45.58 -29.07 8.84
C SER A 928 44.39 -28.17 8.54
N ILE A 929 44.53 -26.87 8.83
CA ILE A 929 43.61 -25.83 8.36
C ILE A 929 43.60 -25.85 6.82
N PRO A 930 42.44 -26.00 6.15
CA PRO A 930 42.38 -26.11 4.70
C PRO A 930 42.93 -24.86 3.98
N PRO A 931 43.87 -25.01 3.02
CA PRO A 931 44.36 -23.88 2.22
C PRO A 931 43.27 -23.17 1.41
N SER A 932 42.17 -23.87 1.10
CA SER A 932 41.01 -23.30 0.41
C SER A 932 40.31 -22.18 1.20
N PHE A 933 40.57 -22.04 2.49
CA PHE A 933 40.06 -20.92 3.30
C PHE A 933 40.51 -19.56 2.76
N SER A 934 41.64 -19.50 2.05
CA SER A 934 42.09 -18.31 1.29
C SER A 934 41.02 -17.71 0.35
N SER A 935 40.03 -18.50 -0.05
CA SER A 935 38.91 -18.05 -0.88
C SER A 935 37.82 -17.29 -0.12
N LEU A 936 37.77 -17.40 1.21
CA LEU A 936 36.77 -16.78 2.10
C LEU A 936 37.09 -15.31 2.37
N LYS A 937 37.13 -14.49 1.31
CA LYS A 937 37.60 -13.11 1.37
C LYS A 937 36.76 -12.20 2.27
N GLY A 938 35.52 -12.56 2.56
CA GLY A 938 34.58 -11.80 3.40
C GLY A 938 34.59 -12.17 4.89
N ILE A 939 35.46 -13.10 5.32
CA ILE A 939 35.48 -13.57 6.70
C ILE A 939 35.88 -12.45 7.67
N GLU A 940 35.10 -12.29 8.73
CA GLU A 940 35.33 -11.34 9.82
C GLU A 940 35.74 -12.06 11.11
N THR A 941 35.14 -13.20 11.41
CA THR A 941 35.41 -13.99 12.63
C THR A 941 35.78 -15.43 12.27
N LEU A 942 36.93 -15.89 12.75
CA LEU A 942 37.40 -17.27 12.59
C LEU A 942 37.91 -17.82 13.92
N ASP A 943 37.12 -18.69 14.55
CA ASP A 943 37.52 -19.41 15.76
C ASP A 943 37.63 -20.91 15.49
N LEU A 944 38.86 -21.42 15.59
CA LEU A 944 39.21 -22.83 15.47
C LEU A 944 39.83 -23.36 16.76
N SER A 945 39.74 -22.62 17.86
CA SER A 945 40.45 -22.92 19.10
C SER A 945 39.95 -24.20 19.77
N HIS A 946 40.72 -24.74 20.70
CA HIS A 946 40.35 -25.95 21.45
C HIS A 946 39.95 -27.12 20.54
N ASN A 947 40.85 -27.45 19.60
CA ASN A 947 40.72 -28.57 18.69
C ASN A 947 42.06 -29.34 18.63
N ASN A 948 42.12 -30.39 17.82
CA ASN A 948 43.33 -31.19 17.62
C ASN A 948 43.99 -30.91 16.24
N LEU A 949 43.87 -29.68 15.73
CA LEU A 949 44.42 -29.28 14.44
C LEU A 949 45.95 -29.28 14.50
N SER A 950 46.59 -29.66 13.39
CA SER A 950 48.04 -29.83 13.30
C SER A 950 48.59 -29.33 11.97
N GLY A 951 49.90 -29.14 11.86
CA GLY A 951 50.51 -28.59 10.64
C GLY A 951 50.64 -27.07 10.67
N GLN A 952 50.95 -26.48 9.51
CA GLN A 952 51.26 -25.05 9.41
C GLN A 952 50.00 -24.21 9.25
N ILE A 953 50.03 -22.98 9.78
CA ILE A 953 49.02 -21.96 9.51
C ILE A 953 49.17 -21.52 8.03
N PRO A 954 48.13 -21.64 7.18
CA PRO A 954 48.22 -21.22 5.78
C PRO A 954 48.55 -19.73 5.68
N LYS A 955 49.61 -19.38 4.94
CA LYS A 955 50.05 -17.99 4.75
C LYS A 955 48.97 -17.10 4.16
N ASP A 956 48.13 -17.68 3.31
CA ASP A 956 47.06 -16.98 2.63
C ASP A 956 45.97 -16.46 3.57
N LEU A 957 45.93 -16.91 4.84
CA LEU A 957 45.06 -16.32 5.86
C LEU A 957 45.44 -14.84 6.14
N ALA A 958 46.69 -14.44 5.91
CA ALA A 958 47.12 -13.04 6.02
C ALA A 958 46.45 -12.13 4.97
N ALA A 959 45.82 -12.70 3.94
CA ALA A 959 45.12 -11.94 2.90
C ALA A 959 43.68 -11.56 3.28
N PHE A 960 43.19 -11.92 4.47
CA PHE A 960 41.84 -11.56 4.94
C PHE A 960 41.79 -10.11 5.42
N ILE A 961 41.33 -9.22 4.55
CA ILE A 961 41.28 -7.77 4.81
C ILE A 961 40.14 -7.34 5.75
N PHE A 962 39.13 -8.19 5.96
CA PHE A 962 37.97 -7.92 6.81
C PHE A 962 38.01 -8.66 8.15
N LEU A 963 39.03 -9.48 8.40
CA LEU A 963 39.16 -10.29 9.61
C LEU A 963 39.36 -9.38 10.84
N LYS A 964 38.45 -9.50 11.81
CA LYS A 964 38.43 -8.79 13.09
C LYS A 964 38.96 -9.68 14.20
N ASP A 965 38.47 -10.93 14.25
CA ASP A 965 38.75 -11.87 15.32
C ASP A 965 39.29 -13.19 14.76
N LEU A 966 40.51 -13.56 15.17
CA LEU A 966 41.15 -14.83 14.82
C LEU A 966 41.61 -15.55 16.07
N ASN A 967 41.06 -16.73 16.31
CA ASN A 967 41.44 -17.56 17.44
C ASN A 967 41.80 -18.98 16.99
N LEU A 968 43.09 -19.30 17.10
CA LEU A 968 43.65 -20.62 16.75
C LEU A 968 44.25 -21.34 17.97
N SER A 969 44.01 -20.80 19.18
CA SER A 969 44.64 -21.26 20.41
C SER A 969 44.26 -22.71 20.76
N PHE A 970 45.06 -23.36 21.62
CA PHE A 970 44.79 -24.73 22.06
C PHE A 970 44.61 -25.73 20.90
N ASN A 971 45.53 -25.67 19.94
CA ASN A 971 45.73 -26.62 18.84
C ASN A 971 47.21 -27.06 18.79
N ASN A 972 47.54 -27.98 17.87
CA ASN A 972 48.90 -28.49 17.62
C ASN A 972 49.56 -27.86 16.37
N LEU A 973 49.32 -26.57 16.11
CA LEU A 973 49.82 -25.83 14.94
C LEU A 973 51.28 -25.39 15.11
N VAL A 974 52.04 -25.29 14.01
CA VAL A 974 53.46 -24.88 13.99
C VAL A 974 53.68 -23.52 13.28
N GLU A 975 54.58 -22.69 13.80
CA GLU A 975 54.85 -21.29 13.39
C GLU A 975 55.72 -21.14 12.11
N TYR A 976 55.52 -20.05 11.36
CA TYR A 976 56.34 -19.66 10.20
C TYR A 976 57.52 -18.76 10.60
N GLY A 977 58.59 -19.38 11.10
CA GLY A 977 59.88 -18.74 11.37
C GLY A 977 60.97 -19.80 11.47
N VAL A 978 61.46 -20.28 10.33
CA VAL A 978 62.54 -21.29 10.21
C VAL A 978 62.40 -22.44 11.22
N GLY A 979 61.27 -23.15 11.21
CA GLY A 979 61.12 -24.48 11.83
C GLY A 979 61.64 -24.64 13.27
N GLY A 980 61.67 -23.57 14.06
CA GLY A 980 62.24 -23.56 15.41
C GLY A 980 61.18 -23.54 16.49
N LYS A 981 61.49 -24.11 17.65
CA LYS A 981 60.66 -23.97 18.86
C LYS A 981 60.70 -22.52 19.34
N ILE A 982 59.58 -22.04 19.89
CA ILE A 982 59.46 -20.73 20.57
C ILE A 982 60.66 -20.54 21.51
N SER A 983 61.35 -19.41 21.40
CA SER A 983 62.53 -19.08 22.22
C SER A 983 62.67 -17.58 22.42
N THR A 984 63.26 -17.18 23.55
CA THR A 984 63.57 -15.79 23.87
C THR A 984 64.43 -15.10 22.80
N GLN A 985 65.22 -15.87 22.04
CA GLN A 985 66.01 -15.34 20.94
C GLN A 985 65.17 -15.01 19.69
N GLY A 986 64.03 -15.65 19.51
CA GLY A 986 63.02 -15.28 18.51
C GLY A 986 62.43 -13.90 18.82
N ASP A 987 62.07 -13.64 20.08
CA ASP A 987 61.52 -12.35 20.52
C ASP A 987 62.53 -11.20 20.32
N VAL A 988 63.81 -11.45 20.63
CA VAL A 988 64.90 -10.49 20.40
C VAL A 988 65.04 -10.13 18.92
N TYR A 989 64.86 -11.09 18.02
CA TYR A 989 64.91 -10.83 16.59
C TYR A 989 63.75 -9.94 16.14
N SER A 990 62.53 -10.27 16.56
CA SER A 990 61.33 -9.47 16.27
C SER A 990 61.47 -8.04 16.82
N TYR A 991 62.00 -7.90 18.03
CA TYR A 991 62.31 -6.60 18.63
C TYR A 991 63.31 -5.79 17.79
N GLY A 992 64.38 -6.43 17.33
CA GLY A 992 65.37 -5.81 16.46
C GLY A 992 64.79 -5.30 15.14
N ILE A 993 63.92 -6.10 14.50
CA ILE A 993 63.24 -5.72 13.26
C ILE A 993 62.28 -4.55 13.48
N LEU A 994 61.49 -4.58 14.55
CA LEU A 994 60.57 -3.49 14.91
C LEU A 994 61.32 -2.17 15.14
N LEU A 995 62.47 -2.23 15.83
CA LEU A 995 63.30 -1.05 16.06
C LEU A 995 63.83 -0.46 14.73
N LEU A 996 64.26 -1.31 13.79
CA LEU A 996 64.73 -0.85 12.47
C LEU A 996 63.58 -0.28 11.62
N GLU A 997 62.39 -0.86 11.70
CA GLU A 997 61.18 -0.37 11.02
C GLU A 997 60.80 1.02 11.51
N MET A 998 60.81 1.24 12.83
CA MET A 998 60.53 2.55 13.43
C MET A 998 61.52 3.64 13.00
N LEU A 999 62.80 3.30 12.85
CA LEU A 999 63.86 4.27 12.51
C LEU A 999 63.90 4.61 11.01
N THR A 1000 63.51 3.67 10.16
CA THR A 1000 63.55 3.83 8.69
C THR A 1000 62.21 4.22 8.10
N GLY A 1001 61.11 4.00 8.82
CA GLY A 1001 59.75 4.14 8.31
C GLY A 1001 59.38 3.09 7.25
N LYS A 1002 60.19 2.03 7.10
CA LYS A 1002 60.02 0.96 6.09
C LYS A 1002 59.62 -0.34 6.75
N ARG A 1003 58.62 -1.03 6.18
CA ARG A 1003 58.15 -2.31 6.69
C ARG A 1003 58.96 -3.46 6.10
N PRO A 1004 59.27 -4.53 6.85
CA PRO A 1004 59.95 -5.72 6.31
C PRO A 1004 59.25 -6.38 5.11
N THR A 1005 57.96 -6.06 4.92
CA THR A 1005 57.09 -6.54 3.84
C THR A 1005 56.99 -5.57 2.65
N ASP A 1006 57.67 -4.43 2.67
CA ASP A 1006 57.63 -3.47 1.56
C ASP A 1006 58.19 -4.12 0.28
N GLU A 1007 57.55 -3.86 -0.87
CA GLU A 1007 57.86 -4.50 -2.16
C GLU A 1007 59.32 -4.33 -2.62
N MET A 1008 60.06 -3.37 -2.03
CA MET A 1008 61.48 -3.16 -2.31
C MET A 1008 62.41 -4.26 -1.79
N PHE A 1009 61.92 -5.17 -0.93
CA PHE A 1009 62.70 -6.27 -0.35
C PHE A 1009 62.48 -7.58 -1.13
N THR A 1010 63.00 -7.64 -2.36
CA THR A 1010 63.07 -8.87 -3.19
C THR A 1010 64.50 -9.44 -3.24
N ASP A 1011 64.67 -10.65 -3.76
CA ASP A 1011 65.99 -11.28 -4.02
C ASP A 1011 66.92 -11.41 -2.80
N GLY A 1012 66.36 -11.78 -1.64
CA GLY A 1012 67.13 -12.04 -0.42
C GLY A 1012 67.60 -10.79 0.32
N GLN A 1013 67.14 -9.61 -0.09
CA GLN A 1013 67.23 -8.37 0.69
C GLN A 1013 66.25 -8.40 1.87
N SER A 1014 66.62 -7.76 2.97
CA SER A 1014 65.77 -7.61 4.14
C SER A 1014 66.01 -6.27 4.80
N LEU A 1015 65.07 -5.83 5.65
CA LEU A 1015 65.23 -4.60 6.42
C LEU A 1015 66.52 -4.62 7.27
N HIS A 1016 66.86 -5.77 7.84
CA HIS A 1016 68.14 -5.98 8.53
C HIS A 1016 69.33 -5.73 7.60
N LYS A 1017 69.35 -6.32 6.39
CA LYS A 1017 70.48 -6.18 5.44
C LYS A 1017 70.62 -4.75 4.94
N LEU A 1018 69.50 -4.06 4.66
CA LEU A 1018 69.48 -2.65 4.27
C LEU A 1018 70.12 -1.78 5.35
N CYS A 1019 69.68 -1.91 6.61
CA CYS A 1019 70.21 -1.14 7.73
C CYS A 1019 71.67 -1.50 8.02
N LYS A 1020 72.04 -2.77 7.92
CA LYS A 1020 73.43 -3.25 8.09
C LYS A 1020 74.36 -2.68 7.03
N SER A 1021 73.92 -2.58 5.78
CA SER A 1021 74.71 -2.00 4.68
C SER A 1021 74.81 -0.48 4.73
N ALA A 1022 73.84 0.21 5.34
CA ALA A 1022 73.84 1.66 5.45
C ALA A 1022 74.68 2.19 6.62
N LEU A 1023 75.01 1.34 7.59
CA LEU A 1023 75.77 1.71 8.79
C LEU A 1023 77.27 1.87 8.51
N PRO A 1024 77.94 2.94 9.03
CA PRO A 1024 77.39 4.16 9.62
C PRO A 1024 77.16 5.31 8.62
N GLU A 1025 77.66 5.16 7.38
CA GLU A 1025 77.88 6.29 6.47
C GLU A 1025 76.60 6.78 5.77
N GLN A 1026 75.65 5.89 5.51
CA GLN A 1026 74.42 6.15 4.73
C GLN A 1026 73.15 6.14 5.58
N VAL A 1027 73.25 6.09 6.91
CA VAL A 1027 72.10 6.06 7.84
C VAL A 1027 71.10 7.18 7.58
N MET A 1028 71.58 8.39 7.32
CA MET A 1028 70.72 9.56 7.06
C MET A 1028 69.89 9.42 5.77
N GLY A 1029 70.33 8.61 4.80
CA GLY A 1029 69.61 8.36 3.56
C GLY A 1029 68.53 7.28 3.68
N ILE A 1030 68.52 6.50 4.76
CA ILE A 1030 67.51 5.47 5.01
C ILE A 1030 66.62 5.75 6.23
N ALA A 1031 66.96 6.76 7.04
CA ALA A 1031 66.17 7.19 8.18
C ALA A 1031 64.87 7.89 7.73
N ASP A 1032 63.81 7.78 8.55
CA ASP A 1032 62.53 8.42 8.28
C ASP A 1032 62.68 9.95 8.24
N SER A 1033 62.23 10.59 7.15
CA SER A 1033 62.36 12.04 6.94
C SER A 1033 61.62 12.86 7.99
N ARG A 1034 60.62 12.30 8.67
CA ARG A 1034 59.90 12.93 9.78
C ARG A 1034 60.77 13.11 11.02
N MET A 1035 61.83 12.33 11.18
CA MET A 1035 62.80 12.45 12.27
C MET A 1035 63.87 13.54 12.00
N LEU A 1036 63.82 14.21 10.83
CA LEU A 1036 64.88 15.11 10.33
C LEU A 1036 64.47 16.60 10.24
N PHE A 1037 63.34 17.05 10.81
CA PHE A 1037 62.81 18.40 10.57
C PHE A 1037 63.48 19.56 11.34
N GLU A 1038 63.75 20.64 10.59
CA GLU A 1038 64.11 22.01 11.00
C GLU A 1038 62.85 22.85 11.34
N GLU A 1039 62.94 23.76 12.33
CA GLU A 1039 61.91 24.79 12.57
C GLU A 1039 62.00 25.96 11.55
N PRO A 1040 60.90 26.68 11.23
CA PRO A 1040 60.93 27.83 10.33
C PRO A 1040 61.59 29.07 10.99
N LYS A 1041 62.53 29.67 10.26
CA LYS A 1041 63.34 30.83 10.70
C LYS A 1041 62.53 32.12 10.83
N GLU A 1042 62.39 32.64 12.05
CA GLU A 1042 62.21 34.07 12.30
C GLU A 1042 63.54 34.73 12.65
N ALA A 1043 63.73 35.93 12.10
CA ALA A 1043 64.99 36.64 11.98
C ALA A 1043 65.71 36.88 13.32
N ARG A 1044 66.97 36.41 13.42
CA ARG A 1044 68.06 37.07 14.16
C ARG A 1044 69.40 36.49 13.70
N ASN A 1045 70.28 37.37 13.22
CA ASN A 1045 71.67 37.06 12.91
C ASN A 1045 72.39 36.72 14.21
N ASP A 1046 72.61 35.43 14.49
CA ASP A 1046 73.74 34.84 15.24
C ASP A 1046 73.44 33.37 15.63
N VAL A 1047 73.27 32.47 14.66
CA VAL A 1047 73.20 31.02 14.94
C VAL A 1047 73.73 30.21 13.74
N ASP A 1048 75.04 30.01 13.61
CA ASP A 1048 75.60 29.05 12.61
C ASP A 1048 76.46 27.93 13.26
N GLN A 1049 76.61 27.95 14.59
CA GLN A 1049 77.32 26.89 15.34
C GLN A 1049 76.40 25.90 16.07
N ASN A 1050 75.25 26.34 16.59
CA ASN A 1050 74.34 25.44 17.32
C ASN A 1050 73.50 24.52 16.41
N GLU A 1051 73.17 24.91 15.18
CA GLU A 1051 72.46 24.05 14.21
C GLU A 1051 73.32 22.86 13.75
N LYS A 1052 74.63 23.07 13.51
CA LYS A 1052 75.57 22.00 13.12
C LYS A 1052 75.81 20.96 14.23
N ILE A 1053 75.80 21.40 15.49
CA ILE A 1053 75.96 20.51 16.66
C ILE A 1053 74.70 19.66 16.88
N GLY A 1054 73.51 20.22 16.67
CA GLY A 1054 72.23 19.51 16.75
C GLY A 1054 72.10 18.39 15.72
N GLN A 1055 72.43 18.65 14.46
CA GLN A 1055 72.38 17.65 13.39
C GLN A 1055 73.42 16.52 13.56
N ALA A 1056 74.62 16.84 14.07
CA ALA A 1056 75.63 15.82 14.38
C ALA A 1056 75.18 14.87 15.50
N LYS A 1057 74.52 15.40 16.55
CA LYS A 1057 73.95 14.61 17.65
C LYS A 1057 72.84 13.65 17.18
N VAL A 1058 71.95 14.12 16.31
CA VAL A 1058 70.87 13.29 15.75
C VAL A 1058 71.43 12.17 14.87
N ARG A 1059 72.43 12.48 14.04
CA ARG A 1059 73.11 11.47 13.20
C ARG A 1059 73.75 10.35 14.04
N GLU A 1060 74.50 10.70 15.07
CA GLU A 1060 75.15 9.71 15.96
C GLU A 1060 74.13 8.88 16.76
N CYS A 1061 73.02 9.49 17.16
CA CYS A 1061 71.91 8.81 17.82
C CYS A 1061 71.29 7.75 16.89
N LEU A 1062 70.94 8.11 15.66
CA LEU A 1062 70.35 7.19 14.68
C LEU A 1062 71.31 6.05 14.31
N ILE A 1063 72.61 6.33 14.14
CA ILE A 1063 73.64 5.29 13.91
C ILE A 1063 73.65 4.30 15.07
N SER A 1064 73.62 4.78 16.31
CA SER A 1064 73.68 3.94 17.49
C SER A 1064 72.41 3.08 17.67
N LEU A 1065 71.22 3.66 17.42
CA LEU A 1065 69.95 2.94 17.48
C LEU A 1065 69.85 1.87 16.39
N MET A 1066 70.26 2.16 15.15
CA MET A 1066 70.27 1.18 14.06
C MET A 1066 71.29 0.05 14.29
N ARG A 1067 72.44 0.32 14.94
CA ARG A 1067 73.39 -0.74 15.35
C ARG A 1067 72.75 -1.74 16.31
N ILE A 1068 71.99 -1.26 17.30
CA ILE A 1068 71.26 -2.12 18.23
C ILE A 1068 70.21 -2.94 17.48
N GLY A 1069 69.42 -2.31 16.60
CA GLY A 1069 68.42 -3.00 15.79
C GLY A 1069 69.01 -4.10 14.90
N VAL A 1070 70.13 -3.84 14.23
CA VAL A 1070 70.87 -4.84 13.43
C VAL A 1070 71.43 -5.95 14.31
N ALA A 1071 72.03 -5.64 15.46
CA ALA A 1071 72.59 -6.67 16.35
C ALA A 1071 71.51 -7.57 16.97
N CYS A 1072 70.34 -7.03 17.30
CA CYS A 1072 69.20 -7.82 17.81
C CYS A 1072 68.60 -8.72 16.72
N SER A 1073 68.63 -8.29 15.46
CA SER A 1073 68.06 -9.02 14.32
C SER A 1073 69.08 -9.85 13.53
N ALA A 1074 70.20 -10.26 14.15
CA ALA A 1074 71.18 -11.13 13.50
C ALA A 1074 70.55 -12.46 13.03
N GLU A 1075 70.97 -12.95 11.86
CA GLU A 1075 70.37 -14.16 11.25
C GLU A 1075 70.55 -15.39 12.15
N SER A 1076 71.73 -15.57 12.76
CA SER A 1076 72.00 -16.64 13.72
C SER A 1076 71.54 -16.28 15.14
N PRO A 1077 70.72 -17.11 15.83
CA PRO A 1077 70.26 -16.85 17.21
C PRO A 1077 71.38 -16.64 18.23
N GLY A 1078 72.55 -17.28 18.03
CA GLY A 1078 73.70 -17.15 18.94
C GLY A 1078 74.49 -15.85 18.76
N GLU A 1079 74.24 -15.11 17.67
CA GLU A 1079 74.89 -13.83 17.36
C GLU A 1079 74.00 -12.63 17.72
N ARG A 1080 72.77 -12.88 18.17
CA ARG A 1080 71.83 -11.83 18.54
C ARG A 1080 72.24 -11.18 19.85
N MET A 1081 72.21 -9.85 19.87
CA MET A 1081 72.43 -9.07 21.09
C MET A 1081 71.40 -9.47 22.17
N ASN A 1082 71.86 -9.70 23.39
CA ASN A 1082 70.95 -10.00 24.50
C ASN A 1082 70.02 -8.80 24.77
N VAL A 1083 68.74 -9.05 25.09
CA VAL A 1083 67.77 -7.99 25.38
C VAL A 1083 68.22 -7.06 26.50
N ARG A 1084 68.97 -7.57 27.50
CA ARG A 1084 69.54 -6.76 28.58
C ARG A 1084 70.56 -5.76 28.05
N ASP A 1085 71.42 -6.18 27.12
CA ASP A 1085 72.44 -5.33 26.51
C ASP A 1085 71.81 -4.31 25.55
N ALA A 1086 70.74 -4.70 24.85
CA ALA A 1086 69.95 -3.78 24.03
C ALA A 1086 69.30 -2.67 24.88
N VAL A 1087 68.70 -3.02 26.02
CA VAL A 1087 68.10 -2.04 26.96
C VAL A 1087 69.16 -1.11 27.54
N ILE A 1088 70.32 -1.64 27.95
CA ILE A 1088 71.45 -0.82 28.43
C ILE A 1088 71.88 0.15 27.33
N GLY A 1089 72.12 -0.35 26.12
CA GLY A 1089 72.54 0.47 24.98
C GLY A 1089 71.54 1.59 24.64
N LEU A 1090 70.24 1.28 24.61
CA LEU A 1090 69.18 2.27 24.35
C LEU A 1090 69.10 3.33 25.46
N THR A 1091 69.28 2.92 26.72
CA THR A 1091 69.28 3.83 27.86
C THR A 1091 70.47 4.77 27.80
N THR A 1092 71.66 4.25 27.48
CA THR A 1092 72.87 5.07 27.27
C THR A 1092 72.69 6.06 26.12
N ILE A 1093 72.12 5.63 24.98
CA ILE A 1093 71.84 6.52 23.85
C ILE A 1093 70.88 7.65 24.26
N LYS A 1094 69.83 7.31 25.00
CA LYS A 1094 68.85 8.28 25.52
C LYS A 1094 69.50 9.31 26.45
N GLU A 1095 70.34 8.88 27.38
CA GLU A 1095 71.04 9.78 28.32
C GLU A 1095 72.03 10.71 27.61
N VAL A 1096 72.80 10.19 26.65
CA VAL A 1096 73.74 10.97 25.83
C VAL A 1096 73.02 11.99 24.95
N PHE A 1097 71.86 11.62 24.39
CA PHE A 1097 71.05 12.52 23.56
C PHE A 1097 70.45 13.66 24.40
N LEU A 1098 69.92 13.36 25.59
CA LEU A 1098 69.26 14.32 26.51
C LEU A 1098 70.25 15.20 27.32
N GLY A 1099 71.55 14.91 27.30
CA GLY A 1099 72.59 15.81 27.83
C GLY A 1099 72.73 15.84 29.35
N VAL A 1100 72.63 14.69 30.02
CA VAL A 1100 72.82 14.59 31.48
C VAL A 1100 74.32 14.43 31.80
N GLU A 1101 74.89 15.34 32.62
CA GLU A 1101 76.25 15.23 33.15
C GLU A 1101 76.37 14.06 34.15
N LEU A 1102 77.31 13.14 33.93
CA LEU A 1102 77.68 12.07 34.86
C LEU A 1102 78.62 12.61 35.96
N GLN A 1103 78.27 12.38 37.23
CA GLN A 1103 79.17 12.59 38.38
C GLN A 1103 80.37 11.61 38.35
N PRO A 1104 81.56 12.03 38.83
CA PRO A 1104 82.83 11.35 38.54
C PRO A 1104 83.17 10.24 39.55
N GLY A 1105 83.54 9.06 39.05
CA GLY A 1105 84.13 8.02 39.88
C GLY A 1105 84.47 6.73 39.13
N GLY A 1106 85.57 6.69 38.39
CA GLY A 1106 86.18 5.42 37.94
C GLY A 1106 86.89 5.40 36.58
N LYS A 1107 88.07 6.03 36.51
CA LYS A 1107 89.20 5.91 35.54
C LYS A 1107 88.96 6.00 34.00
N PRO A 1108 89.91 6.62 33.27
CA PRO A 1108 89.68 7.12 31.92
C PRO A 1108 90.15 6.16 30.82
N GLY A 1109 89.45 6.21 29.70
CA GLY A 1109 89.94 5.73 28.40
C GLY A 1109 89.07 4.65 27.79
N LEU A 1110 88.01 5.05 27.08
CA LEU A 1110 87.56 4.45 25.83
C LEU A 1110 86.45 5.34 25.22
N ASN A 1111 86.64 5.65 23.94
CA ASN A 1111 85.77 6.49 23.12
C ASN A 1111 84.40 5.78 22.93
N PRO A 1112 83.22 6.43 23.06
CA PRO A 1112 81.93 5.71 23.11
C PRO A 1112 81.45 5.10 21.78
N PHE A 1113 82.21 5.22 20.68
CA PHE A 1113 81.71 4.95 19.32
C PHE A 1113 82.40 3.80 18.54
N GLN A 1114 83.25 2.98 19.17
CA GLN A 1114 83.90 1.85 18.48
C GLN A 1114 83.43 0.48 18.98
N LEU A 1115 82.53 -0.16 18.22
CA LEU A 1115 82.33 -1.62 18.24
C LEU A 1115 83.19 -2.23 17.14
N HIS A 1116 84.24 -2.98 17.51
CA HIS A 1116 85.12 -3.70 16.58
C HIS A 1116 84.44 -4.94 15.98
N GLN A 1117 84.71 -5.20 14.69
CA GLN A 1117 84.43 -6.46 13.99
C GLN A 1117 85.30 -7.62 14.50
N PRO A 1118 84.85 -8.88 14.45
CA PRO A 1118 85.70 -10.06 14.36
C PRO A 1118 85.80 -10.64 12.93
N PRO A 1119 86.81 -11.49 12.64
CA PRO A 1119 87.41 -11.68 11.30
C PRO A 1119 86.83 -12.85 10.47
N THR A 1120 87.15 -12.83 9.17
CA THR A 1120 86.86 -13.85 8.15
C THR A 1120 87.90 -14.99 8.07
N GLU A 1121 87.39 -16.19 7.80
CA GLU A 1121 87.99 -17.43 7.21
C GLU A 1121 89.13 -18.19 7.93
N SER A 1122 88.89 -19.49 8.24
CA SER A 1122 89.46 -20.63 7.47
C SER A 1122 89.18 -22.02 8.11
N HIS A 1123 89.03 -23.00 7.22
CA HIS A 1123 88.91 -24.47 7.33
C HIS A 1123 89.38 -25.20 8.63
N ARG A 1124 88.59 -26.19 9.10
CA ARG A 1124 88.82 -27.65 8.88
C ARG A 1124 87.87 -28.56 9.68
N GLU A 1125 87.64 -29.72 9.07
CA GLU A 1125 86.91 -30.93 9.45
C GLU A 1125 87.14 -31.47 10.87
N ARG A 1126 86.11 -32.06 11.51
CA ARG A 1126 85.98 -33.53 11.75
C ARG A 1126 84.89 -33.89 12.78
N SER A 1127 83.98 -34.77 12.33
CA SER A 1127 83.43 -35.98 12.98
C SER A 1127 83.47 -36.20 14.50
N GLY A 1128 82.34 -36.66 15.06
CA GLY A 1128 82.25 -37.50 16.26
C GLY A 1128 80.97 -37.24 17.08
N LEU A 1129 79.91 -38.03 16.91
CA LEU A 1129 79.53 -39.22 17.71
C LEU A 1129 78.72 -38.92 18.99
N MET A 1130 77.46 -39.38 18.94
CA MET A 1130 76.64 -40.05 19.99
C MET A 1130 76.59 -39.51 21.43
N ALA A 1131 75.36 -39.32 21.93
CA ALA A 1131 74.70 -40.20 22.94
C ALA A 1131 73.70 -39.46 23.85
N ALA A 1132 72.58 -40.15 24.06
CA ALA A 1132 71.49 -39.95 25.01
C ALA A 1132 71.90 -39.61 26.45
N ALA A 1133 71.03 -38.86 27.16
CA ALA A 1133 70.29 -39.28 28.36
C ALA A 1133 69.58 -38.08 29.01
N GLY A 1134 68.31 -38.25 29.44
CA GLY A 1134 67.70 -37.41 30.48
C GLY A 1134 68.25 -37.78 31.87
N PRO A 1135 67.54 -37.49 32.99
CA PRO A 1135 66.28 -36.77 33.18
C PRO A 1135 66.35 -35.75 34.36
N SER A 1136 65.20 -35.44 34.97
CA SER A 1136 65.00 -34.81 36.30
C SER A 1136 65.08 -33.27 36.32
N GLN A 1137 64.40 -32.54 37.20
CA GLN A 1137 63.15 -32.63 37.98
C GLN A 1137 63.08 -31.28 38.72
N SER A 1138 61.89 -30.96 39.23
CA SER A 1138 61.63 -29.94 40.27
C SER A 1138 61.69 -28.46 39.85
N ALA A 1139 60.89 -27.54 40.37
CA ALA A 1139 59.59 -27.46 41.06
C ALA A 1139 59.57 -26.06 41.73
N PHE A 1140 58.36 -25.61 42.10
CA PHE A 1140 58.05 -24.44 42.94
C PHE A 1140 58.12 -23.06 42.26
N HIS A 1141 57.19 -22.13 42.46
CA HIS A 1141 55.80 -22.08 42.96
C HIS A 1141 55.44 -20.59 42.83
N CYS A 1142 54.22 -20.27 42.40
CA CYS A 1142 53.34 -19.37 43.16
C CYS A 1142 51.94 -19.37 42.53
N GLU A 1143 50.98 -19.70 43.39
CA GLU A 1143 49.55 -19.84 43.16
C GLU A 1143 48.84 -18.49 43.04
N LEU A 1144 47.66 -18.51 42.44
CA LEU A 1144 46.46 -17.90 43.02
C LEU A 1144 45.27 -18.78 42.63
N GLU A 1145 44.78 -19.53 43.62
CA GLU A 1145 43.53 -20.30 43.60
C GLU A 1145 42.31 -19.38 43.68
N LEU A 1146 41.20 -19.81 43.08
CA LEU A 1146 39.88 -19.69 43.72
C LEU A 1146 39.09 -20.98 43.47
N GLY A 1147 38.75 -21.64 44.57
CA GLY A 1147 37.96 -22.86 44.63
C GLY A 1147 36.46 -22.62 44.86
N ASP A 1148 35.76 -23.64 44.43
CA ASP A 1148 34.35 -24.04 44.55
C ASP A 1148 33.61 -23.73 45.87
N ARG A 1149 32.29 -23.56 45.79
CA ARG A 1149 31.30 -23.92 46.84
C ARG A 1149 29.86 -23.89 46.35
N SER A 1150 29.15 -24.98 46.67
CA SER A 1150 27.73 -25.26 46.42
C SER A 1150 26.80 -24.92 47.61
N GLU A 1151 25.49 -24.84 47.28
CA GLU A 1151 24.27 -25.05 48.11
C GLU A 1151 23.53 -23.90 48.86
N GLU A 1152 22.30 -23.66 48.36
CA GLU A 1152 20.95 -23.56 49.00
C GLU A 1152 20.48 -22.43 49.98
N ARG A 1153 19.31 -21.86 49.59
CA ARG A 1153 18.14 -21.28 50.33
C ARG A 1153 18.05 -19.77 50.69
N ALA A 1154 17.37 -19.02 49.80
CA ALA A 1154 16.20 -18.09 49.92
C ALA A 1154 16.09 -16.98 51.02
N PRO A 1155 15.21 -15.94 50.90
CA PRO A 1155 14.93 -14.93 49.84
C PRO A 1155 15.06 -13.45 50.40
N PRO A 1156 14.24 -12.46 49.97
CA PRO A 1156 14.46 -11.20 49.19
C PRO A 1156 15.07 -10.02 50.02
N PRO A 1157 15.24 -8.71 49.59
CA PRO A 1157 14.58 -7.94 48.52
C PRO A 1157 15.39 -6.85 47.73
N ARG A 1158 14.72 -6.39 46.65
CA ARG A 1158 14.93 -5.23 45.74
C ARG A 1158 15.91 -5.38 44.59
#